data_AF-A0A9P4S922-F1
#
_entry.id   AF-A0A9P4S922-F1
#
_cell.length_a   1.000
_cell.length_b   1.000
_cell.length_c   1.000
_cell.angle_alpha   90.00
_cell.angle_beta   90.00
_cell.angle_gamma   90.00
#
_symmetry.space_group_name_H-M   'P 1'
#
loop_
_entity.id
_entity.type
_entity.pdbx_description
1 polymer ?
#
loop_
_entity_poly.entity_id
_entity_poly.type
_entity_poly.pdbx_seq_one_letter_code
_entity_poly.pdbx_strand_id
1 'polypeptide(L)'
;MKISNHSAIPVYTIAGSSTARPLPEWLIRKRKRSLKHDPEFANRVELLQDFEFEEASSCVRSSEDGDWVMSTGTYKPQIHVHYLPHLSLSFARHTDTINETFILLSSDYSKSLHLQTDRFVQLHTPQGCHYSTRIPRYGRDLIYDRRSAEALIPSTGVNEDGYGEVFRLNLEVGRFMKGYEVDVGGDDYDTVGGGALQGGINTGSANTAAIAEHSHNLLAFGTSLGTVEFWDSRSRSRVGVLQLPSDASPMDSRSEVTALEFHRSGLSFAAGSSTGLIHLYDLRSPIPLLKKDQGYGYPIQNLKFLDSTSTTRAQTLEPKILSSDKRIIKIWDPRDGTPWTSVEPAVDLNHVEWCPDSGMLLTANEGRQQHAFFIPQLGPAPKWCSFLDNMVEEMAEDSNDPNAFTSSSGGEIYDNYKFLTVPQLRALNIDHLIGTTSLLRPYMHGYFVAQELYEQARLISNPDMWQEQRAKTIQEKINKERESRIRGNKKITVKVNRKLVERILERDEKNERRKAKRVLEKGGDDDAVGANRPAEGVDMVEEEGKAPSSGVFKDPRFAQLFQDEDFEIDEQSREFQAHNASTKPTTRIPRGLTAVEEEELAEHYESSTEESEDEEATRQRRRDAGRISSASYKKSGHVSQHPQMVVSSSIRKPQRNRDLSFGARAATMKGKRTTSAKNQVLSGDKEITFAPTQKQKPEFTDDTRGGRKTSRFKDRRSASGNTFRNM
;
A
#
# COMPACT_ATOMS: atom_id res chain seq x y z
N MET A 1 3.53 6.06 11.09
CA MET A 1 2.78 6.75 12.16
C MET A 1 3.78 7.39 13.09
N LYS A 2 3.58 8.64 13.53
CA LYS A 2 4.51 9.34 14.43
C LYS A 2 3.77 9.82 15.67
N ILE A 3 4.37 9.62 16.84
CA ILE A 3 3.87 10.14 18.11
C ILE A 3 4.38 11.58 18.26
N SER A 4 3.46 12.51 18.48
CA SER A 4 3.77 13.88 18.91
C SER A 4 3.46 13.99 20.40
N ASN A 5 4.46 13.74 21.25
CA ASN A 5 4.35 13.87 22.70
C ASN A 5 4.70 15.30 23.13
N HIS A 6 3.69 16.19 23.14
CA HIS A 6 3.82 17.52 23.74
C HIS A 6 3.21 17.60 25.15
N SER A 7 2.38 16.62 25.52
CA SER A 7 1.70 16.52 26.82
C SER A 7 1.76 15.08 27.35
N ALA A 8 1.22 14.83 28.55
CA ALA A 8 1.15 13.49 29.14
C ALA A 8 0.33 12.49 28.29
N ILE A 9 -0.41 12.99 27.29
CA ILE A 9 -1.32 12.21 26.47
C ILE A 9 -0.75 12.10 25.07
N PRO A 10 -0.48 10.87 24.59
CA PRO A 10 0.10 10.67 23.28
C PRO A 10 -0.92 11.00 22.19
N VAL A 11 -0.46 11.79 21.22
CA VAL A 11 -1.21 12.08 20.00
C VAL A 11 -0.47 11.44 18.84
N TYR A 12 -1.18 10.63 18.06
CA TYR A 12 -0.62 9.93 16.93
C TYR A 12 -0.97 10.65 15.64
N THR A 13 0.05 11.05 14.89
CA THR A 13 -0.11 11.54 13.52
C THR A 13 -0.03 10.34 12.57
N ILE A 14 -1.17 9.98 11.99
CA ILE A 14 -1.30 8.81 11.10
C ILE A 14 -0.92 9.19 9.68
N ALA A 15 -1.68 10.13 9.12
CA ALA A 15 -1.47 10.70 7.80
C ALA A 15 -1.00 12.14 7.95
N GLY A 16 0.00 12.52 7.14
CA GLY A 16 0.53 13.89 7.14
C GLY A 16 2.02 13.98 6.83
N SER A 17 2.40 15.09 6.18
CA SER A 17 3.81 15.42 5.97
C SER A 17 4.46 15.88 7.27
N SER A 18 5.50 15.17 7.73
CA SER A 18 6.36 15.65 8.83
C SER A 18 7.15 16.90 8.46
N THR A 19 7.23 17.24 7.18
CA THR A 19 7.99 18.37 6.65
C THR A 19 7.05 19.39 6.04
N ALA A 20 7.19 20.65 6.47
CA ALA A 20 6.39 21.76 5.95
C ALA A 20 6.56 22.00 4.44
N ARG A 21 7.65 21.49 3.84
CA ARG A 21 7.95 21.58 2.41
C ARG A 21 8.26 20.20 1.85
N PRO A 22 7.25 19.45 1.36
CA PRO A 22 7.49 18.16 0.75
C PRO A 22 8.25 18.31 -0.57
N LEU A 23 9.00 17.28 -0.94
CA LEU A 23 9.63 17.22 -2.27
C LEU A 23 8.54 17.17 -3.36
N PRO A 24 8.76 17.80 -4.53
CA PRO A 24 7.84 17.70 -5.65
C PRO A 24 7.58 16.25 -6.07
N GLU A 25 6.34 15.95 -6.44
CA GLU A 25 5.89 14.58 -6.72
C GLU A 25 6.67 13.92 -7.87
N TRP A 26 6.99 14.67 -8.93
CA TRP A 26 7.80 14.17 -10.05
C TRP A 26 9.21 13.75 -9.60
N LEU A 27 9.78 14.40 -8.58
CA LEU A 27 11.08 14.08 -8.03
C LEU A 27 10.99 12.85 -7.12
N ILE A 28 9.93 12.75 -6.32
CA ILE A 28 9.61 11.55 -5.53
C ILE A 28 9.45 10.34 -6.45
N ARG A 29 8.67 10.46 -7.53
CA ARG A 29 8.50 9.42 -8.55
C ARG A 29 9.83 8.99 -9.17
N LYS A 30 10.69 9.95 -9.51
CA LYS A 30 12.03 9.67 -10.05
C LYS A 30 12.96 8.98 -9.06
N ARG A 31 12.83 9.29 -7.76
CA ARG A 31 13.65 8.73 -6.67
C ARG A 31 12.96 7.59 -5.91
N LYS A 32 11.81 7.08 -6.39
CA LYS A 32 11.02 6.05 -5.69
C LYS A 32 11.84 4.80 -5.34
N ARG A 33 12.80 4.41 -6.19
CA ARG A 33 13.69 3.27 -5.93
C ARG A 33 14.73 3.53 -4.83
N SER A 34 15.22 4.76 -4.70
CA SER A 34 16.12 5.12 -3.61
C SER A 34 15.36 5.37 -2.30
N LEU A 35 14.19 6.03 -2.37
CA LEU A 35 13.34 6.28 -1.19
C LEU A 35 12.73 5.00 -0.61
N LYS A 36 12.58 3.91 -1.38
CA LYS A 36 12.09 2.63 -0.86
C LYS A 36 12.99 2.05 0.26
N HIS A 37 14.26 2.44 0.28
CA HIS A 37 15.20 2.05 1.33
C HIS A 37 15.16 2.97 2.55
N ASP A 38 14.49 4.13 2.46
CA ASP A 38 14.36 5.03 3.60
C ASP A 38 13.29 4.50 4.56
N PRO A 39 13.62 4.30 5.85
CA PRO A 39 12.69 3.72 6.82
C PRO A 39 11.45 4.60 7.03
N GLU A 40 11.58 5.92 6.91
CA GLU A 40 10.45 6.85 7.01
C GLU A 40 9.43 6.69 5.87
N PHE A 41 9.90 6.34 4.66
CA PHE A 41 9.03 6.07 3.52
C PHE A 41 8.40 4.68 3.62
N ALA A 42 9.13 3.69 4.16
CA ALA A 42 8.62 2.34 4.40
C ALA A 42 7.57 2.28 5.52
N ASN A 43 7.73 3.09 6.57
CA ASN A 43 6.85 3.15 7.74
C ASN A 43 5.70 4.18 7.59
N ARG A 44 5.55 4.79 6.42
CA ARG A 44 4.45 5.71 6.10
C ARG A 44 3.18 4.88 5.91
N VAL A 45 2.24 5.06 6.82
CA VAL A 45 0.90 4.47 6.72
C VAL A 45 -0.01 5.53 6.12
N GLU A 46 -0.60 5.24 4.96
CA GLU A 46 -1.66 6.06 4.39
C GLU A 46 -3.00 5.41 4.75
N LEU A 47 -3.78 6.10 5.59
CA LEU A 47 -5.05 5.57 6.09
C LEU A 47 -6.12 5.57 4.98
N LEU A 48 -6.21 6.69 4.29
CA LEU A 48 -7.12 6.91 3.18
C LEU A 48 -6.30 7.05 1.91
N GLN A 49 -6.63 6.24 0.90
CA GLN A 49 -6.02 6.34 -0.41
C GLN A 49 -6.38 7.69 -1.04
N ASP A 50 -5.36 8.35 -1.62
CA ASP A 50 -5.46 9.64 -2.32
C ASP A 50 -6.06 10.76 -1.46
N PHE A 51 -5.80 10.73 -0.14
CA PHE A 51 -6.17 11.79 0.81
C PHE A 51 -5.16 12.96 0.78
N GLU A 52 -4.89 13.46 -0.43
CA GLU A 52 -3.99 14.58 -0.67
C GLU A 52 -4.52 15.49 -1.78
N PHE A 53 -4.14 16.76 -1.73
CA PHE A 53 -4.37 17.77 -2.77
C PHE A 53 -3.03 18.31 -3.23
N GLU A 54 -2.87 18.72 -4.50
CA GLU A 54 -1.56 19.09 -5.03
C GLU A 54 -0.89 20.28 -4.32
N GLU A 55 -1.68 21.26 -3.87
CA GLU A 55 -1.19 22.47 -3.18
C GLU A 55 -1.67 22.52 -1.73
N ALA A 56 -2.95 22.81 -1.52
CA ALA A 56 -3.55 23.01 -0.21
C ALA A 56 -5.00 22.52 -0.16
N SER A 57 -5.53 22.39 1.05
CA SER A 57 -6.93 22.07 1.31
C SER A 57 -7.61 23.16 2.14
N SER A 58 -8.87 23.43 1.82
CA SER A 58 -9.63 24.49 2.48
C SER A 58 -10.47 23.93 3.63
N CYS A 59 -11.34 22.97 3.34
CA CYS A 59 -12.33 22.45 4.30
C CYS A 59 -12.41 20.93 4.22
N VAL A 60 -12.66 20.28 5.36
CA VAL A 60 -12.94 18.84 5.50
C VAL A 60 -14.18 18.71 6.38
N ARG A 61 -15.15 17.89 6.00
CA ARG A 61 -16.29 17.53 6.87
C ARG A 61 -16.60 16.05 6.76
N SER A 62 -16.89 15.43 7.90
CA SER A 62 -17.43 14.08 7.98
C SER A 62 -18.95 14.11 7.90
N SER A 63 -19.51 13.09 7.28
CA SER A 63 -20.94 12.76 7.32
C SER A 63 -21.37 12.39 8.73
N GLU A 64 -22.63 12.65 9.07
CA GLU A 64 -23.23 12.26 10.35
C GLU A 64 -23.29 10.74 10.52
N ASP A 65 -23.44 10.00 9.43
CA ASP A 65 -23.41 8.53 9.40
C ASP A 65 -21.99 7.99 9.66
N GLY A 66 -20.97 8.83 9.48
CA GLY A 66 -19.57 8.49 9.76
C GLY A 66 -18.89 7.65 8.67
N ASP A 67 -19.57 7.41 7.54
CA ASP A 67 -19.06 6.60 6.43
C ASP A 67 -18.43 7.42 5.29
N TRP A 68 -18.70 8.73 5.26
CA TRP A 68 -18.21 9.62 4.20
C TRP A 68 -17.41 10.78 4.76
N VAL A 69 -16.32 11.12 4.07
CA VAL A 69 -15.57 12.35 4.32
C VAL A 69 -15.47 13.10 3.00
N MET A 70 -15.87 14.37 3.03
CA MET A 70 -15.70 15.28 1.91
C MET A 70 -14.60 16.29 2.24
N SER A 71 -13.75 16.58 1.27
CA SER A 71 -12.70 17.58 1.39
C SER A 71 -12.61 18.43 0.13
N THR A 72 -12.18 19.69 0.29
CA THR A 72 -12.04 20.65 -0.81
C THR A 72 -10.58 21.09 -0.96
N GLY A 73 -10.11 21.15 -2.21
CA GLY A 73 -8.75 21.53 -2.58
C GLY A 73 -8.68 22.84 -3.35
N THR A 74 -7.48 23.45 -3.39
CA THR A 74 -7.22 24.75 -4.02
C THR A 74 -6.79 24.64 -5.49
N TYR A 75 -5.78 23.82 -5.80
CA TYR A 75 -5.21 23.70 -7.14
C TYR A 75 -6.05 22.80 -8.03
N LYS A 76 -6.48 23.38 -9.17
CA LYS A 76 -7.67 22.94 -9.92
C LYS A 76 -8.80 22.67 -8.92
N PRO A 77 -9.57 23.70 -8.54
CA PRO A 77 -10.56 23.60 -7.48
C PRO A 77 -11.36 22.32 -7.61
N GLN A 78 -11.28 21.47 -6.59
CA GLN A 78 -11.86 20.14 -6.64
C GLN A 78 -12.37 19.69 -5.28
N ILE A 79 -13.38 18.84 -5.32
CA ILE A 79 -14.01 18.18 -4.19
C ILE A 79 -13.61 16.72 -4.25
N HIS A 80 -12.97 16.24 -3.19
CA HIS A 80 -12.72 14.81 -2.97
C HIS A 80 -13.78 14.27 -2.03
N VAL A 81 -14.39 13.14 -2.38
CA VAL A 81 -15.27 12.39 -1.49
C VAL A 81 -14.65 11.02 -1.27
N HIS A 82 -14.32 10.75 -0.01
CA HIS A 82 -13.77 9.48 0.44
C HIS A 82 -14.88 8.64 1.05
N TYR A 83 -14.92 7.37 0.63
CA TYR A 83 -15.77 6.37 1.27
C TYR A 83 -14.93 5.62 2.30
N LEU A 84 -15.25 5.87 3.56
CA LEU A 84 -14.43 5.43 4.69
C LEU A 84 -14.40 3.90 4.84
N PRO A 85 -15.50 3.14 4.65
CA PRO A 85 -15.44 1.67 4.71
C PRO A 85 -14.53 1.02 3.66
N HIS A 86 -14.31 1.67 2.50
CA HIS A 86 -13.36 1.19 1.47
C HIS A 86 -11.99 1.88 1.53
N LEU A 87 -11.76 2.77 2.51
CA LEU A 87 -10.51 3.52 2.68
C LEU A 87 -10.00 4.22 1.41
N SER A 88 -10.90 4.60 0.50
CA SER A 88 -10.52 5.08 -0.83
C SER A 88 -11.37 6.26 -1.30
N LEU A 89 -10.80 7.00 -2.25
CA LEU A 89 -11.50 8.07 -2.95
C LEU A 89 -12.65 7.46 -3.79
N SER A 90 -13.88 7.88 -3.51
CA SER A 90 -15.05 7.51 -4.30
C SER A 90 -15.08 8.27 -5.61
N PHE A 91 -14.94 9.60 -5.56
CA PHE A 91 -14.79 10.44 -6.74
C PHE A 91 -14.09 11.75 -6.40
N ALA A 92 -13.43 12.32 -7.40
CA ALA A 92 -12.96 13.69 -7.42
C ALA A 92 -13.74 14.48 -8.48
N ARG A 93 -14.31 15.62 -8.09
CA ARG A 93 -15.04 16.51 -8.99
C ARG A 93 -14.40 17.89 -8.98
N HIS A 94 -14.16 18.45 -10.15
CA HIS A 94 -13.67 19.82 -10.26
C HIS A 94 -14.83 20.82 -10.14
N THR A 95 -14.59 21.91 -9.43
CA THR A 95 -15.45 23.09 -9.33
C THR A 95 -14.90 24.23 -10.17
N ASP A 96 -15.74 25.20 -10.50
CA ASP A 96 -15.33 26.35 -11.33
C ASP A 96 -14.36 27.27 -10.58
N THR A 97 -14.60 27.46 -9.28
CA THR A 97 -13.83 28.33 -8.39
C THR A 97 -13.53 27.62 -7.07
N ILE A 98 -12.64 28.23 -6.27
CA ILE A 98 -12.25 27.72 -4.95
C ILE A 98 -13.46 27.81 -4.01
N ASN A 99 -13.68 26.73 -3.26
CA ASN A 99 -14.68 26.67 -2.21
C ASN A 99 -14.11 27.26 -0.91
N GLU A 100 -14.85 28.16 -0.29
CA GLU A 100 -14.51 28.75 1.00
C GLU A 100 -14.97 27.81 2.12
N THR A 101 -16.26 27.50 2.17
CA THR A 101 -16.87 26.54 3.10
C THR A 101 -17.93 25.69 2.39
N PHE A 102 -18.21 24.51 2.93
CA PHE A 102 -19.30 23.66 2.43
C PHE A 102 -19.96 22.89 3.58
N ILE A 103 -21.19 22.44 3.37
CA ILE A 103 -21.92 21.58 4.32
C ILE A 103 -22.54 20.41 3.58
N LEU A 104 -22.62 19.27 4.26
CA LEU A 104 -23.49 18.16 3.88
C LEU A 104 -24.92 18.45 4.39
N LEU A 105 -25.91 18.37 3.50
CA LEU A 105 -27.33 18.62 3.84
C LEU A 105 -28.03 17.35 4.32
N SER A 106 -27.63 16.20 3.75
CA SER A 106 -28.11 14.88 4.15
C SER A 106 -27.20 14.30 5.23
N SER A 107 -27.64 13.23 5.91
CA SER A 107 -26.76 12.42 6.75
C SER A 107 -25.57 11.88 5.94
N ASP A 108 -25.84 11.50 4.69
CA ASP A 108 -24.88 11.12 3.64
C ASP A 108 -24.24 12.29 2.86
N TYR A 109 -23.25 11.95 2.01
CA TYR A 109 -22.69 12.86 1.00
C TYR A 109 -23.63 13.22 -0.17
N SER A 110 -24.84 12.63 -0.22
CA SER A 110 -25.73 12.70 -1.38
C SER A 110 -26.17 14.12 -1.74
N LYS A 111 -26.23 15.03 -0.78
CA LYS A 111 -26.54 16.44 -1.02
C LYS A 111 -25.54 17.29 -0.26
N SER A 112 -24.85 18.17 -0.97
CA SER A 112 -23.90 19.11 -0.37
C SER A 112 -24.07 20.50 -0.94
N LEU A 113 -23.92 21.50 -0.08
CA LEU A 113 -24.01 22.92 -0.39
C LEU A 113 -22.62 23.53 -0.25
N HIS A 114 -22.12 24.20 -1.29
CA HIS A 114 -20.77 24.77 -1.33
C HIS A 114 -20.87 26.27 -1.54
N LEU A 115 -20.21 27.04 -0.69
CA LEU A 115 -20.01 28.48 -0.87
C LEU A 115 -18.70 28.71 -1.61
N GLN A 116 -18.79 29.38 -2.75
CA GLN A 116 -17.65 29.70 -3.58
C GLN A 116 -17.20 31.14 -3.39
N THR A 117 -15.90 31.35 -3.60
CA THR A 117 -15.24 32.66 -3.58
C THR A 117 -15.84 33.69 -4.55
N ASP A 118 -16.48 33.27 -5.63
CA ASP A 118 -17.10 34.15 -6.64
C ASP A 118 -18.57 34.52 -6.36
N ARG A 119 -19.01 34.37 -5.10
CA ARG A 119 -20.39 34.64 -4.62
C ARG A 119 -21.44 33.69 -5.18
N PHE A 120 -21.01 32.54 -5.67
CA PHE A 120 -21.92 31.47 -6.05
C PHE A 120 -22.06 30.46 -4.92
N VAL A 121 -23.26 29.92 -4.81
CA VAL A 121 -23.58 28.78 -3.96
C VAL A 121 -23.93 27.64 -4.90
N GLN A 122 -23.14 26.57 -4.84
CA GLN A 122 -23.32 25.39 -5.67
C GLN A 122 -23.99 24.28 -4.87
N LEU A 123 -25.09 23.76 -5.41
CA LEU A 123 -25.79 22.58 -4.92
C LEU A 123 -25.28 21.37 -5.69
N HIS A 124 -24.62 20.45 -4.99
CA HIS A 124 -24.10 19.23 -5.58
C HIS A 124 -24.92 18.01 -5.16
N THR A 125 -25.04 17.09 -6.10
CA THR A 125 -25.58 15.73 -5.95
C THR A 125 -24.56 14.72 -6.50
N PRO A 126 -24.77 13.40 -6.36
CA PRO A 126 -23.86 12.41 -6.93
C PRO A 126 -23.81 12.49 -8.46
N GLN A 127 -24.91 12.93 -9.09
CA GLN A 127 -24.99 13.10 -10.54
C GLN A 127 -24.16 14.28 -11.07
N GLY A 128 -23.91 15.32 -10.26
CA GLY A 128 -23.20 16.51 -10.70
C GLY A 128 -23.48 17.74 -9.87
N CYS A 129 -23.18 18.91 -10.45
CA CYS A 129 -23.74 20.18 -9.98
C CYS A 129 -25.21 20.25 -10.43
N HIS A 130 -26.12 20.28 -9.45
CA HIS A 130 -27.56 20.35 -9.72
C HIS A 130 -27.96 21.78 -10.07
N TYR A 131 -27.49 22.75 -9.29
CA TYR A 131 -27.82 24.16 -9.50
C TYR A 131 -26.76 25.07 -8.88
N SER A 132 -26.58 26.25 -9.48
CA SER A 132 -25.69 27.30 -8.99
C SER A 132 -26.49 28.60 -8.85
N THR A 133 -26.54 29.13 -7.62
CA THR A 133 -27.21 30.40 -7.29
C THR A 133 -26.20 31.46 -6.94
N ARG A 134 -26.39 32.68 -7.43
CA ARG A 134 -25.53 33.82 -7.08
C ARG A 134 -26.12 34.61 -5.91
N ILE A 135 -25.27 34.95 -4.95
CA ILE A 135 -25.57 35.84 -3.83
C ILE A 135 -25.16 37.29 -4.19
N PRO A 136 -25.88 38.33 -3.72
CA PRO A 136 -25.52 39.72 -3.99
C PRO A 136 -24.14 40.14 -3.44
N ARG A 137 -23.77 39.67 -2.24
CA ARG A 137 -22.52 40.00 -1.54
C ARG A 137 -21.65 38.76 -1.33
N TYR A 138 -20.39 38.98 -0.93
CA TYR A 138 -19.50 37.89 -0.54
C TYR A 138 -19.97 37.25 0.75
N GLY A 139 -20.13 35.92 0.72
CA GLY A 139 -20.34 35.14 1.94
C GLY A 139 -18.99 34.93 2.65
N ARG A 140 -19.02 34.72 3.96
CA ARG A 140 -17.84 34.28 4.74
C ARG A 140 -18.00 32.87 5.29
N ASP A 141 -19.21 32.53 5.67
CA ASP A 141 -19.55 31.24 6.26
C ASP A 141 -20.86 30.72 5.65
N LEU A 142 -21.14 29.45 5.89
CA LEU A 142 -22.31 28.77 5.37
C LEU A 142 -22.85 27.83 6.44
N ILE A 143 -24.12 28.03 6.81
CA ILE A 143 -24.83 27.15 7.75
C ILE A 143 -26.18 26.73 7.21
N TYR A 144 -26.63 25.53 7.55
CA TYR A 144 -27.90 24.98 7.14
C TYR A 144 -28.77 24.69 8.36
N ASP A 145 -29.97 25.26 8.41
CA ASP A 145 -31.00 24.87 9.38
C ASP A 145 -31.85 23.74 8.80
N ARG A 146 -31.69 22.54 9.37
CA ARG A 146 -32.43 21.35 8.96
C ARG A 146 -33.92 21.43 9.26
N ARG A 147 -34.36 22.19 10.27
CA ARG A 147 -35.78 22.27 10.66
C ARG A 147 -36.58 23.16 9.71
N SER A 148 -36.00 24.26 9.27
CA SER A 148 -36.63 25.20 8.32
C SER A 148 -36.23 24.94 6.86
N ALA A 149 -35.25 24.06 6.64
CA ALA A 149 -34.62 23.80 5.35
C ALA A 149 -34.05 25.07 4.70
N GLU A 150 -33.51 25.98 5.51
CA GLU A 150 -32.91 27.24 5.07
C GLU A 150 -31.39 27.21 5.18
N ALA A 151 -30.70 27.60 4.11
CA ALA A 151 -29.28 27.90 4.14
C ALA A 151 -29.08 29.37 4.51
N LEU A 152 -28.34 29.60 5.60
CA LEU A 152 -27.93 30.89 6.11
C LEU A 152 -26.51 31.17 5.63
N ILE A 153 -26.34 32.30 4.96
CA ILE A 153 -25.04 32.76 4.47
C ILE A 153 -24.75 34.13 5.08
N PRO A 154 -23.93 34.19 6.14
CA PRO A 154 -23.34 35.44 6.63
C PRO A 154 -22.55 36.12 5.53
N SER A 155 -22.81 37.41 5.32
CA SER A 155 -22.18 38.16 4.24
C SER A 155 -21.41 39.38 4.73
N THR A 156 -20.49 39.83 3.88
CA THR A 156 -19.73 41.07 4.10
C THR A 156 -20.48 42.29 3.56
N GLY A 157 -20.30 43.42 4.22
CA GLY A 157 -20.84 44.70 3.78
C GLY A 157 -22.18 45.03 4.42
N VAL A 158 -22.62 46.27 4.26
CA VAL A 158 -23.84 46.81 4.87
C VAL A 158 -24.90 47.22 3.85
N ASN A 159 -26.16 47.18 4.28
CA ASN A 159 -27.34 47.63 3.57
C ASN A 159 -27.45 49.14 3.45
N GLU A 160 -28.46 49.58 2.69
CA GLU A 160 -28.88 50.98 2.64
C GLU A 160 -29.18 51.53 4.06
N ASP A 161 -29.67 50.67 4.96
CA ASP A 161 -29.95 51.00 6.36
C ASP A 161 -28.71 50.94 7.29
N GLY A 162 -27.53 50.56 6.77
CA GLY A 162 -26.29 50.46 7.54
C GLY A 162 -26.11 49.17 8.34
N TYR A 163 -27.04 48.21 8.25
CA TYR A 163 -26.95 46.88 8.87
C TYR A 163 -26.32 45.85 7.92
N GLY A 164 -25.62 44.86 8.45
CA GLY A 164 -25.13 43.72 7.67
C GLY A 164 -26.24 42.70 7.38
N GLU A 165 -26.08 41.91 6.32
CA GLU A 165 -27.07 40.91 5.93
C GLU A 165 -26.57 39.49 6.13
N VAL A 166 -27.47 38.64 6.65
CA VAL A 166 -27.36 37.18 6.51
C VAL A 166 -28.40 36.73 5.51
N PHE A 167 -27.96 36.27 4.35
CA PHE A 167 -28.85 35.79 3.31
C PHE A 167 -29.47 34.46 3.69
N ARG A 168 -30.78 34.33 3.45
CA ARG A 168 -31.55 33.14 3.75
C ARG A 168 -32.05 32.53 2.44
N LEU A 169 -31.50 31.39 2.07
CA LEU A 169 -31.95 30.63 0.91
C LEU A 169 -32.78 29.44 1.40
N ASN A 170 -34.10 29.52 1.25
CA ASN A 170 -34.96 28.38 1.59
C ASN A 170 -34.91 27.35 0.46
N LEU A 171 -34.45 26.13 0.77
CA LEU A 171 -34.25 25.05 -0.20
C LEU A 171 -35.54 24.31 -0.55
N GLU A 172 -36.58 24.39 0.30
CA GLU A 172 -37.90 23.81 0.02
C GLU A 172 -38.65 24.66 -1.00
N VAL A 173 -38.67 25.98 -0.80
CA VAL A 173 -39.35 26.93 -1.69
C VAL A 173 -38.48 27.33 -2.89
N GLY A 174 -37.16 27.22 -2.75
CA GLY A 174 -36.19 27.61 -3.79
C GLY A 174 -36.10 29.13 -3.99
N ARG A 175 -36.32 29.92 -2.93
CA ARG A 175 -36.31 31.39 -2.98
C ARG A 175 -35.46 31.98 -1.86
N PHE A 176 -34.88 33.15 -2.13
CA PHE A 176 -34.31 33.97 -1.09
C PHE A 176 -35.43 34.58 -0.25
N MET A 177 -35.39 34.32 1.06
CA MET A 177 -36.22 34.99 2.05
C MET A 177 -35.60 36.34 2.42
N LYS A 178 -36.34 37.19 3.12
CA LYS A 178 -35.78 38.42 3.71
C LYS A 178 -34.61 38.02 4.63
N GLY A 179 -33.42 38.53 4.34
CA GLY A 179 -32.22 38.28 5.14
C GLY A 179 -32.35 38.81 6.57
N TYR A 180 -31.54 38.29 7.48
CA TYR A 180 -31.44 38.85 8.83
C TYR A 180 -30.54 40.09 8.80
N GLU A 181 -31.02 41.17 9.42
CA GLU A 181 -30.33 42.46 9.50
C GLU A 181 -29.52 42.49 10.80
N VAL A 182 -28.21 42.23 10.69
CA VAL A 182 -27.28 42.14 11.83
C VAL A 182 -26.58 43.47 12.04
N ASP A 183 -26.38 43.89 13.28
CA ASP A 183 -25.62 45.10 13.58
C ASP A 183 -24.11 44.87 13.42
N VAL A 184 -23.51 45.55 12.44
CA VAL A 184 -22.08 45.43 12.14
C VAL A 184 -21.35 46.78 12.18
N GLY A 185 -22.01 47.83 12.67
CA GLY A 185 -21.38 49.12 12.95
C GLY A 185 -21.20 50.02 11.74
N GLY A 186 -21.97 49.79 10.66
CA GLY A 186 -22.03 50.65 9.48
C GLY A 186 -20.92 50.40 8.45
N ASP A 187 -20.96 51.22 7.39
CA ASP A 187 -19.93 51.21 6.35
C ASP A 187 -18.72 52.06 6.75
N ASP A 188 -17.54 51.65 6.29
CA ASP A 188 -16.35 52.48 6.37
C ASP A 188 -16.28 53.38 5.13
N TYR A 189 -16.72 54.64 5.28
CA TYR A 189 -16.65 55.65 4.23
C TYR A 189 -15.25 56.25 4.05
N ASP A 190 -14.32 55.98 4.96
CA ASP A 190 -12.98 56.58 4.94
C ASP A 190 -11.99 55.76 4.10
N THR A 191 -12.22 54.45 3.92
CA THR A 191 -11.39 53.60 3.06
C THR A 191 -11.87 53.50 1.60
N VAL A 192 -10.93 53.12 0.73
CA VAL A 192 -11.20 52.85 -0.69
C VAL A 192 -12.27 51.78 -0.82
N GLY A 193 -13.37 52.10 -1.49
CA GLY A 193 -14.53 51.22 -1.63
C GLY A 193 -15.69 51.52 -0.68
N GLY A 194 -15.53 52.48 0.25
CA GLY A 194 -16.62 52.96 1.08
C GLY A 194 -17.83 53.44 0.27
N GLY A 195 -19.02 52.97 0.63
CA GLY A 195 -20.27 53.22 -0.09
C GLY A 195 -20.50 52.34 -1.32
N ALA A 196 -19.58 51.45 -1.69
CA ALA A 196 -19.83 50.44 -2.70
C ALA A 196 -20.71 49.31 -2.13
N LEU A 197 -21.39 48.55 -3.00
CA LEU A 197 -22.26 47.43 -2.57
C LEU A 197 -21.53 46.39 -1.68
N GLN A 198 -20.21 46.28 -1.80
CA GLN A 198 -19.41 45.35 -0.99
C GLN A 198 -18.77 45.98 0.24
N GLY A 199 -18.88 47.31 0.39
CA GLY A 199 -18.20 48.08 1.43
C GLY A 199 -16.72 48.38 1.13
N GLY A 200 -16.15 49.28 1.93
CA GLY A 200 -14.72 49.52 2.04
C GLY A 200 -13.96 48.37 2.74
N ILE A 201 -12.65 48.56 2.92
CA ILE A 201 -11.74 47.51 3.40
C ILE A 201 -12.03 47.13 4.87
N ASN A 202 -12.39 48.11 5.71
CA ASN A 202 -12.71 47.87 7.12
C ASN A 202 -14.23 47.80 7.38
N THR A 203 -15.02 47.53 6.35
CA THR A 203 -16.47 47.41 6.52
C THR A 203 -16.79 46.27 7.45
N GLY A 204 -17.79 46.48 8.31
CA GLY A 204 -18.32 45.41 9.14
C GLY A 204 -18.80 44.22 8.31
N SER A 205 -18.43 43.00 8.72
CA SER A 205 -19.02 41.75 8.22
C SER A 205 -19.65 40.89 9.33
N ALA A 206 -20.65 40.11 8.93
CA ALA A 206 -21.04 38.92 9.69
C ALA A 206 -20.06 37.80 9.31
N ASN A 207 -19.17 37.44 10.23
CA ASN A 207 -18.04 36.55 9.97
C ASN A 207 -18.46 35.09 10.03
N THR A 208 -19.16 34.71 11.09
CA THR A 208 -19.56 33.32 11.34
C THR A 208 -21.00 33.26 11.78
N ALA A 209 -21.62 32.12 11.52
CA ALA A 209 -22.88 31.77 12.17
C ALA A 209 -22.67 30.56 13.08
N ALA A 210 -23.65 30.23 13.92
CA ALA A 210 -23.79 28.92 14.54
C ALA A 210 -25.27 28.65 14.80
N ILE A 211 -25.66 27.38 14.80
CA ILE A 211 -27.05 26.97 15.06
C ILE A 211 -27.08 25.90 16.15
N ALA A 212 -27.98 26.09 17.12
CA ALA A 212 -28.27 25.08 18.12
C ALA A 212 -29.24 24.01 17.58
N GLU A 213 -28.81 23.21 16.61
CA GLU A 213 -29.67 22.29 15.84
C GLU A 213 -30.38 21.24 16.72
N HIS A 214 -29.63 20.63 17.64
CA HIS A 214 -30.13 19.53 18.47
C HIS A 214 -31.06 19.95 19.61
N SER A 215 -31.16 21.24 19.92
CA SER A 215 -31.94 21.73 21.05
C SER A 215 -33.03 22.71 20.61
N HIS A 216 -32.76 24.00 20.75
CA HIS A 216 -33.75 25.08 20.69
C HIS A 216 -33.73 25.86 19.36
N ASN A 217 -32.78 25.56 18.45
CA ASN A 217 -32.66 26.17 17.13
C ASN A 217 -32.49 27.70 17.15
N LEU A 218 -31.75 28.21 18.14
CA LEU A 218 -31.29 29.58 18.16
C LEU A 218 -30.11 29.72 17.19
N LEU A 219 -30.11 30.83 16.47
CA LEU A 219 -29.08 31.22 15.53
C LEU A 219 -28.17 32.22 16.26
N ALA A 220 -26.87 32.04 16.16
CA ALA A 220 -25.89 33.02 16.60
C ALA A 220 -25.15 33.56 15.37
N PHE A 221 -24.97 34.88 15.28
CA PHE A 221 -24.17 35.53 14.26
C PHE A 221 -23.03 36.30 14.91
N GLY A 222 -21.80 35.95 14.55
CA GLY A 222 -20.58 36.61 15.01
C GLY A 222 -20.21 37.75 14.09
N THR A 223 -20.01 38.94 14.64
CA THR A 223 -19.72 40.16 13.88
C THR A 223 -18.26 40.58 14.02
N SER A 224 -17.80 41.42 13.08
CA SER A 224 -16.49 42.09 13.17
C SER A 224 -16.40 43.07 14.35
N LEU A 225 -17.52 43.47 14.96
CA LEU A 225 -17.52 44.37 16.12
C LEU A 225 -17.11 43.67 17.43
N GLY A 226 -16.99 42.33 17.43
CA GLY A 226 -16.84 41.57 18.66
C GLY A 226 -18.18 41.37 19.39
N THR A 227 -19.30 41.51 18.67
CA THR A 227 -20.63 41.18 19.18
C THR A 227 -21.13 39.87 18.57
N VAL A 228 -21.93 39.15 19.34
CA VAL A 228 -22.68 37.97 18.90
C VAL A 228 -24.15 38.33 19.00
N GLU A 229 -24.85 38.28 17.87
CA GLU A 229 -26.29 38.47 17.84
C GLU A 229 -27.01 37.13 17.85
N PHE A 230 -27.97 36.99 18.76
CA PHE A 230 -28.83 35.82 18.83
C PHE A 230 -30.17 36.10 18.14
N TRP A 231 -30.55 35.22 17.23
CA TRP A 231 -31.77 35.29 16.44
C TRP A 231 -32.56 34.00 16.61
N ASP A 232 -33.88 34.12 16.75
CA ASP A 232 -34.77 32.96 16.75
C ASP A 232 -35.43 32.80 15.37
N SER A 233 -35.28 31.60 14.80
CA SER A 233 -35.83 31.24 13.49
C SER A 233 -37.35 31.42 13.39
N ARG A 234 -38.07 31.26 14.51
CA ARG A 234 -39.55 31.33 14.54
C ARG A 234 -40.05 32.77 14.58
N SER A 235 -39.50 33.57 15.50
CA SER A 235 -39.85 34.99 15.63
C SER A 235 -39.25 35.85 14.51
N ARG A 236 -38.17 35.38 13.85
CA ARG A 236 -37.45 36.09 12.78
C ARG A 236 -36.98 37.47 13.21
N SER A 237 -36.76 37.64 14.51
CA SER A 237 -36.32 38.88 15.14
C SER A 237 -35.12 38.59 16.03
N ARG A 238 -34.27 39.60 16.21
CA ARG A 238 -33.16 39.56 17.15
C ARG A 238 -33.68 39.40 18.57
N VAL A 239 -33.17 38.39 19.29
CA VAL A 239 -33.52 38.09 20.68
C VAL A 239 -32.60 38.81 21.65
N GLY A 240 -31.30 38.83 21.36
CA GLY A 240 -30.31 39.45 22.23
C GLY A 240 -28.98 39.69 21.53
N VAL A 241 -28.18 40.58 22.12
CA VAL A 241 -26.81 40.88 21.67
C VAL A 241 -25.88 40.63 22.85
N LEU A 242 -24.86 39.83 22.62
CA LEU A 242 -23.79 39.55 23.57
C LEU A 242 -22.52 40.24 23.07
N GLN A 243 -21.93 41.10 23.88
CA GLN A 243 -20.66 41.73 23.58
C GLN A 243 -19.54 40.94 24.27
N LEU A 244 -18.51 40.54 23.51
CA LEU A 244 -17.35 39.88 24.11
C LEU A 244 -16.52 40.88 24.91
N PRO A 245 -16.06 40.53 26.12
CA PRO A 245 -15.11 41.35 26.87
C PRO A 245 -13.81 41.50 26.10
N SER A 246 -13.47 42.74 25.73
CA SER A 246 -12.14 43.07 25.21
C SER A 246 -11.25 43.45 26.39
N ASP A 247 -10.24 42.62 26.69
CA ASP A 247 -9.14 43.01 27.61
C ASP A 247 -8.17 43.99 26.94
N ALA A 248 -8.31 44.18 25.62
CA ALA A 248 -7.50 45.10 24.85
C ALA A 248 -7.89 46.55 25.17
N SER A 249 -6.88 47.40 25.32
CA SER A 249 -7.08 48.85 25.42
C SER A 249 -7.93 49.35 24.24
N PRO A 250 -8.75 50.41 24.38
CA PRO A 250 -9.66 50.89 23.33
C PRO A 250 -8.97 51.34 22.01
N MET A 251 -7.63 51.21 21.93
CA MET A 251 -6.80 51.58 20.79
C MET A 251 -6.32 50.37 19.97
N ASP A 252 -6.45 49.14 20.49
CA ASP A 252 -6.15 47.92 19.74
C ASP A 252 -7.35 47.52 18.86
N SER A 253 -7.06 47.02 17.66
CA SER A 253 -8.04 46.56 16.68
C SER A 253 -9.16 45.76 17.34
N ARG A 254 -10.41 46.11 17.06
CA ARG A 254 -11.60 45.45 17.62
C ARG A 254 -11.47 43.95 17.42
N SER A 255 -11.65 43.20 18.51
CA SER A 255 -11.52 41.75 18.48
C SER A 255 -12.74 41.14 17.80
N GLU A 256 -12.59 40.78 16.53
CA GLU A 256 -13.66 40.16 15.74
C GLU A 256 -14.02 38.77 16.26
N VAL A 257 -15.27 38.35 16.08
CA VAL A 257 -15.69 36.96 16.35
C VAL A 257 -15.41 36.11 15.12
N THR A 258 -14.62 35.05 15.27
CA THR A 258 -14.16 34.20 14.15
C THR A 258 -14.65 32.76 14.21
N ALA A 259 -15.08 32.28 15.37
CA ALA A 259 -15.64 30.94 15.53
C ALA A 259 -16.75 30.96 16.57
N LEU A 260 -17.85 30.26 16.31
CA LEU A 260 -18.97 30.11 17.21
C LEU A 260 -19.41 28.66 17.23
N GLU A 261 -19.76 28.15 18.41
CA GLU A 261 -20.29 26.79 18.54
C GLU A 261 -21.27 26.70 19.72
N PHE A 262 -22.36 25.98 19.51
CA PHE A 262 -23.29 25.62 20.58
C PHE A 262 -23.01 24.21 21.09
N HIS A 263 -23.03 24.03 22.41
CA HIS A 263 -23.04 22.70 23.00
C HIS A 263 -24.34 21.96 22.66
N ARG A 264 -24.33 20.63 22.60
CA ARG A 264 -25.51 19.81 22.29
C ARG A 264 -26.70 20.09 23.20
N SER A 265 -26.46 20.42 24.48
CA SER A 265 -27.51 20.80 25.44
C SER A 265 -28.22 22.12 25.10
N GLY A 266 -27.57 23.00 24.33
CA GLY A 266 -28.04 24.34 24.00
C GLY A 266 -27.84 25.42 25.07
N LEU A 267 -27.32 25.10 26.25
CA LEU A 267 -27.08 26.10 27.30
C LEU A 267 -25.69 26.73 27.20
N SER A 268 -24.65 25.90 27.06
CA SER A 268 -23.28 26.38 26.90
C SER A 268 -23.03 26.86 25.46
N PHE A 269 -22.37 27.99 25.35
CA PHE A 269 -22.02 28.65 24.09
C PHE A 269 -20.53 29.00 24.10
N ALA A 270 -19.81 28.70 23.04
CA ALA A 270 -18.40 29.05 22.89
C ALA A 270 -18.24 30.08 21.78
N ALA A 271 -17.51 31.17 22.08
CA ALA A 271 -17.17 32.21 21.14
C ALA A 271 -15.65 32.38 21.07
N GLY A 272 -15.10 32.28 19.86
CA GLY A 272 -13.70 32.47 19.55
C GLY A 272 -13.46 33.82 18.91
N SER A 273 -12.40 34.50 19.34
CA SER A 273 -11.99 35.78 18.82
C SER A 273 -10.82 35.70 17.83
N SER A 274 -10.65 36.76 17.05
CA SER A 274 -9.50 36.92 16.14
C SER A 274 -8.16 37.05 16.86
N THR A 275 -8.18 37.40 18.15
CA THR A 275 -6.99 37.55 19.01
C THR A 275 -6.55 36.25 19.68
N GLY A 276 -7.20 35.11 19.38
CA GLY A 276 -6.86 33.82 20.00
C GLY A 276 -7.51 33.57 21.36
N LEU A 277 -8.48 34.40 21.75
CA LEU A 277 -9.20 34.28 23.01
C LEU A 277 -10.53 33.55 22.80
N ILE A 278 -10.76 32.53 23.63
CA ILE A 278 -11.98 31.74 23.66
C ILE A 278 -12.75 32.15 24.91
N HIS A 279 -14.03 32.43 24.73
CA HIS A 279 -14.96 32.77 25.80
C HIS A 279 -16.07 31.73 25.83
N LEU A 280 -16.25 31.09 26.99
CA LEU A 280 -17.35 30.17 27.25
C LEU A 280 -18.43 30.92 28.00
N TYR A 281 -19.65 30.86 27.49
CA TYR A 281 -20.84 31.48 28.06
C TYR A 281 -21.88 30.43 28.41
N ASP A 282 -22.70 30.72 29.41
CA ASP A 282 -24.04 30.15 29.55
C ASP A 282 -25.02 31.15 28.92
N LEU A 283 -25.93 30.69 28.07
CA LEU A 283 -26.93 31.52 27.38
C LEU A 283 -27.76 32.38 28.36
N ARG A 284 -27.84 31.98 29.64
CA ARG A 284 -28.57 32.71 30.68
C ARG A 284 -27.81 33.91 31.26
N SER A 285 -26.48 33.93 31.14
CA SER A 285 -25.64 34.95 31.78
C SER A 285 -24.78 35.68 30.74
N PRO A 286 -24.75 37.02 30.76
CA PRO A 286 -23.91 37.80 29.83
C PRO A 286 -22.42 37.78 30.21
N ILE A 287 -22.07 37.24 31.38
CA ILE A 287 -20.70 37.17 31.88
C ILE A 287 -20.09 35.86 31.38
N PRO A 288 -18.86 35.85 30.83
CA PRO A 288 -18.21 34.60 30.45
C PRO A 288 -17.95 33.75 31.70
N LEU A 289 -18.27 32.47 31.62
CA LEU A 289 -17.93 31.47 32.63
C LEU A 289 -16.42 31.23 32.67
N LEU A 290 -15.82 31.13 31.49
CA LEU A 290 -14.41 30.83 31.35
C LEU A 290 -13.81 31.62 30.19
N LYS A 291 -12.62 32.19 30.43
CA LYS A 291 -11.78 32.81 29.41
C LYS A 291 -10.53 31.97 29.24
N LYS A 292 -10.25 31.55 28.00
CA LYS A 292 -9.06 30.76 27.65
C LYS A 292 -8.31 31.41 26.52
N ASP A 293 -6.99 31.50 26.67
CA ASP A 293 -6.09 31.97 25.61
C ASP A 293 -5.35 30.79 24.97
N GLN A 294 -5.28 30.80 23.64
CA GLN A 294 -4.47 29.87 22.84
C GLN A 294 -2.98 30.23 22.86
N GLY A 295 -2.62 31.51 23.03
CA GLY A 295 -1.26 31.99 23.28
C GLY A 295 -0.47 32.52 22.07
N TYR A 296 -0.79 32.09 20.84
CA TYR A 296 -0.10 32.61 19.65
C TYR A 296 -0.71 33.91 19.08
N GLY A 297 -1.88 34.32 19.55
CA GLY A 297 -2.56 35.52 19.05
C GLY A 297 -3.06 35.39 17.61
N TYR A 298 -3.21 34.16 17.08
CA TYR A 298 -3.84 33.92 15.80
C TYR A 298 -5.35 33.78 15.96
N PRO A 299 -6.14 34.06 14.91
CA PRO A 299 -7.59 33.89 14.97
C PRO A 299 -7.95 32.42 15.18
N ILE A 300 -8.94 32.20 16.06
CA ILE A 300 -9.52 30.87 16.27
C ILE A 300 -10.36 30.55 15.05
N GLN A 301 -10.03 29.45 14.36
CA GLN A 301 -10.73 29.03 13.15
C GLN A 301 -11.92 28.12 13.46
N ASN A 302 -11.76 27.17 14.40
CA ASN A 302 -12.84 26.25 14.78
C ASN A 302 -12.88 26.04 16.28
N LEU A 303 -14.11 25.89 16.76
CA LEU A 303 -14.45 25.46 18.10
C LEU A 303 -15.43 24.29 17.95
N LYS A 304 -15.16 23.17 18.60
CA LYS A 304 -16.07 22.03 18.63
C LYS A 304 -16.18 21.46 20.04
N PHE A 305 -17.40 21.21 20.48
CA PHE A 305 -17.63 20.44 21.70
C PHE A 305 -17.49 18.94 21.37
N LEU A 306 -16.61 18.28 22.09
CA LEU A 306 -16.34 16.85 21.99
C LEU A 306 -17.23 16.13 23.00
N ASP A 307 -18.47 15.87 22.59
CA ASP A 307 -19.44 15.12 23.40
C ASP A 307 -19.66 13.75 22.76
N SER A 308 -19.24 12.68 23.45
CA SER A 308 -19.57 11.33 23.00
C SER A 308 -21.07 11.06 23.17
N THR A 309 -21.72 10.63 22.10
CA THR A 309 -23.13 10.23 22.09
C THR A 309 -23.35 8.88 22.79
N SER A 310 -22.32 8.02 22.81
CA SER A 310 -22.40 6.69 23.42
C SER A 310 -22.00 6.72 24.90
N THR A 311 -22.99 6.70 25.78
CA THR A 311 -22.82 6.55 27.25
C THR A 311 -22.20 5.21 27.67
N THR A 312 -22.04 4.24 26.75
CA THR A 312 -21.92 2.82 27.12
C THR A 312 -20.53 2.19 26.94
N ARG A 313 -19.53 2.86 26.37
CA ARG A 313 -18.20 2.25 26.14
C ARG A 313 -17.08 3.02 26.83
N ALA A 314 -17.01 2.80 28.15
CA ALA A 314 -15.84 2.92 29.01
C ALA A 314 -14.92 4.12 28.77
N GLN A 315 -15.34 5.30 29.21
CA GLN A 315 -14.69 6.10 30.25
C GLN A 315 -15.52 7.38 30.47
N THR A 316 -15.51 7.86 31.71
CA THR A 316 -15.98 9.15 32.17
C THR A 316 -15.28 10.29 31.41
N LEU A 317 -15.63 10.50 30.15
CA LEU A 317 -15.18 11.66 29.40
C LEU A 317 -16.07 12.81 29.83
N GLU A 318 -15.53 13.63 30.73
CA GLU A 318 -16.03 14.98 30.92
C GLU A 318 -16.10 15.66 29.54
N PRO A 319 -17.13 16.48 29.28
CA PRO A 319 -17.27 17.15 27.99
C PRO A 319 -15.98 17.92 27.72
N LYS A 320 -15.35 17.76 26.56
CA LYS A 320 -14.11 18.45 26.20
C LYS A 320 -14.41 19.48 25.11
N ILE A 321 -13.59 20.52 25.02
CA ILE A 321 -13.66 21.48 23.92
C ILE A 321 -12.38 21.36 23.10
N LEU A 322 -12.54 21.24 21.79
CA LEU A 322 -11.49 21.41 20.81
C LEU A 322 -11.48 22.86 20.34
N SER A 323 -10.31 23.49 20.41
CA SER A 323 -10.05 24.80 19.83
C SER A 323 -8.88 24.73 18.86
N SER A 324 -9.10 25.18 17.62
CA SER A 324 -8.06 25.21 16.59
C SER A 324 -7.72 26.64 16.18
N ASP A 325 -6.43 26.94 16.22
CA ASP A 325 -5.85 28.11 15.58
C ASP A 325 -5.21 27.68 14.25
N LYS A 326 -4.64 28.66 13.54
CA LYS A 326 -3.83 28.42 12.35
C LYS A 326 -2.66 27.43 12.58
N ARG A 327 -2.14 27.29 13.80
CA ARG A 327 -0.96 26.44 14.08
C ARG A 327 -1.14 25.34 15.10
N ILE A 328 -2.04 25.50 16.07
CA ILE A 328 -2.20 24.55 17.17
C ILE A 328 -3.66 24.13 17.27
N ILE A 329 -3.87 22.85 17.57
CA ILE A 329 -5.13 22.32 18.07
C ILE A 329 -4.95 22.05 19.56
N LYS A 330 -5.77 22.67 20.41
CA LYS A 330 -5.82 22.37 21.85
C LYS A 330 -7.13 21.71 22.19
N ILE A 331 -7.07 20.69 23.03
CA ILE A 331 -8.24 20.10 23.66
C ILE A 331 -8.13 20.39 25.14
N TRP A 332 -9.20 20.89 25.74
CA TRP A 332 -9.22 21.33 27.13
C TRP A 332 -10.59 21.09 27.76
N ASP A 333 -10.61 21.03 29.10
CA ASP A 333 -11.83 20.78 29.84
C ASP A 333 -12.58 22.09 30.12
N PRO A 334 -13.89 22.20 29.83
CA PRO A 334 -14.68 23.42 29.88
C PRO A 334 -14.90 23.96 31.29
N ARG A 335 -14.75 23.12 32.32
CA ARG A 335 -14.95 23.49 33.73
C ARG A 335 -13.74 24.20 34.30
N ASP A 336 -12.56 23.60 34.10
CA ASP A 336 -11.31 24.05 34.73
C ASP A 336 -10.46 24.89 33.77
N GLY A 337 -10.69 24.79 32.46
CA GLY A 337 -9.88 25.45 31.44
C GLY A 337 -8.47 24.88 31.32
N THR A 338 -8.18 23.76 31.99
CA THR A 338 -6.88 23.10 31.93
C THR A 338 -6.68 22.47 30.54
N PRO A 339 -5.55 22.74 29.87
CA PRO A 339 -5.25 22.09 28.60
C PRO A 339 -5.01 20.61 28.85
N TRP A 340 -5.78 19.76 28.17
CA TRP A 340 -5.70 18.31 28.27
C TRP A 340 -4.63 17.77 27.33
N THR A 341 -4.68 18.16 26.05
CA THR A 341 -3.63 17.87 25.07
C THR A 341 -3.52 18.97 24.02
N SER A 342 -2.36 19.05 23.39
CA SER A 342 -2.06 20.01 22.32
C SER A 342 -1.39 19.30 21.16
N VAL A 343 -1.86 19.59 19.95
CA VAL A 343 -1.32 19.06 18.70
C VAL A 343 -0.75 20.22 17.89
N GLU A 344 0.54 20.13 17.58
CA GLU A 344 1.26 21.12 16.77
C GLU A 344 1.64 20.50 15.42
N PRO A 345 0.79 20.63 14.39
CA PRO A 345 1.18 20.28 13.03
C PRO A 345 2.35 21.13 12.52
N ALA A 346 3.15 20.54 11.63
CA ALA A 346 4.25 21.25 10.97
C ALA A 346 3.78 22.28 9.92
N VAL A 347 2.51 22.18 9.51
CA VAL A 347 1.89 23.01 8.47
C VAL A 347 0.72 23.77 9.06
N ASP A 348 0.46 24.97 8.54
CA ASP A 348 -0.67 25.78 8.93
C ASP A 348 -2.00 25.07 8.60
N LEU A 349 -2.96 25.18 9.52
CA LEU A 349 -4.31 24.64 9.44
C LEU A 349 -5.30 25.68 8.92
N ASN A 350 -6.31 25.19 8.20
CA ASN A 350 -7.45 25.97 7.71
C ASN A 350 -8.76 25.52 8.36
N HIS A 351 -8.97 24.21 8.48
CA HIS A 351 -10.17 23.66 9.11
C HIS A 351 -9.88 22.35 9.84
N VAL A 352 -10.57 22.12 10.95
CA VAL A 352 -10.45 20.91 11.77
C VAL A 352 -11.83 20.30 11.98
N GLU A 353 -11.94 19.03 11.64
CA GLU A 353 -13.14 18.23 11.79
C GLU A 353 -12.89 17.09 12.78
N TRP A 354 -13.82 16.91 13.71
CA TRP A 354 -13.84 15.76 14.61
C TRP A 354 -14.78 14.68 14.04
N CYS A 355 -14.30 13.45 13.91
CA CYS A 355 -15.14 12.34 13.49
C CYS A 355 -16.03 11.89 14.68
N PRO A 356 -17.38 11.90 14.53
CA PRO A 356 -18.29 11.64 15.64
C PRO A 356 -17.98 10.34 16.40
N ASP A 357 -18.07 10.39 17.73
CA ASP A 357 -17.89 9.26 18.65
C ASP A 357 -16.52 8.53 18.54
N SER A 358 -15.50 9.18 17.98
CA SER A 358 -14.16 8.59 17.81
C SER A 358 -13.04 9.49 18.35
N GLY A 359 -11.86 8.92 18.59
CA GLY A 359 -10.65 9.68 18.92
C GLY A 359 -9.96 10.35 17.72
N MET A 360 -10.59 10.40 16.55
CA MET A 360 -9.95 10.81 15.29
C MET A 360 -10.31 12.24 14.88
N LEU A 361 -9.29 13.01 14.52
CA LEU A 361 -9.39 14.38 14.01
C LEU A 361 -8.84 14.44 12.59
N LEU A 362 -9.60 15.01 11.68
CA LEU A 362 -9.20 15.27 10.31
C LEU A 362 -8.98 16.75 10.12
N THR A 363 -7.90 17.13 9.44
CA THR A 363 -7.58 18.55 9.27
C THR A 363 -7.30 18.89 7.82
N ALA A 364 -7.91 19.97 7.34
CA ALA A 364 -7.45 20.70 6.17
C ALA A 364 -6.28 21.62 6.56
N ASN A 365 -5.24 21.56 5.76
CA ASN A 365 -4.01 22.32 5.93
C ASN A 365 -3.52 22.90 4.59
N GLU A 366 -2.53 23.77 4.68
CA GLU A 366 -1.77 24.32 3.55
C GLU A 366 -0.77 23.32 2.95
N GLY A 367 -0.81 22.06 3.40
CA GLY A 367 0.09 21.01 2.97
C GLY A 367 -0.52 20.20 1.84
N ARG A 368 0.34 19.48 1.10
CA ARG A 368 -0.14 18.54 0.09
C ARG A 368 -1.03 17.47 0.70
N GLN A 369 -0.59 16.88 1.81
CA GLN A 369 -1.33 15.86 2.51
C GLN A 369 -2.11 16.44 3.68
N GLN A 370 -3.40 16.14 3.69
CA GLN A 370 -4.26 16.42 4.82
C GLN A 370 -3.80 15.58 6.03
N HIS A 371 -3.93 16.12 7.23
CA HIS A 371 -3.52 15.39 8.43
C HIS A 371 -4.69 14.64 9.06
N ALA A 372 -4.39 13.45 9.57
CA ALA A 372 -5.27 12.66 10.41
C ALA A 372 -4.57 12.41 11.75
N PHE A 373 -5.10 12.99 12.81
CA PHE A 373 -4.63 12.78 14.18
C PHE A 373 -5.54 11.79 14.89
N PHE A 374 -4.95 10.95 15.73
CA PHE A 374 -5.68 9.99 16.54
C PHE A 374 -5.22 10.05 17.99
N ILE A 375 -6.21 10.12 18.88
CA ILE A 375 -6.04 10.23 20.33
C ILE A 375 -6.81 9.07 20.97
N PRO A 376 -6.14 7.96 21.34
CA PRO A 376 -6.80 6.78 21.89
C PRO A 376 -7.56 7.05 23.19
N GLN A 377 -7.06 7.99 24.00
CA GLN A 377 -7.69 8.38 25.27
C GLN A 377 -8.95 9.24 25.08
N LEU A 378 -9.13 9.86 23.90
CA LEU A 378 -10.34 10.63 23.61
C LEU A 378 -11.50 9.71 23.22
N GLY A 379 -11.18 8.59 22.60
CA GLY A 379 -12.14 7.58 22.18
C GLY A 379 -11.48 6.53 21.28
N PRO A 380 -12.15 5.38 21.07
CA PRO A 380 -11.65 4.35 20.18
C PRO A 380 -11.56 4.83 18.73
N ALA A 381 -10.81 4.09 17.90
CA ALA A 381 -10.82 4.32 16.47
C ALA A 381 -12.24 4.11 15.88
N PRO A 382 -12.62 4.85 14.82
CA PRO A 382 -13.91 4.68 14.18
C PRO A 382 -14.02 3.29 13.54
N LYS A 383 -15.26 2.82 13.31
CA LYS A 383 -15.55 1.43 12.89
C LYS A 383 -14.75 0.96 11.66
N TRP A 384 -14.55 1.85 10.69
CA TRP A 384 -13.83 1.59 9.45
C TRP A 384 -12.30 1.52 9.63
N CYS A 385 -11.78 1.98 10.78
CA CYS A 385 -10.35 1.96 11.13
C CYS A 385 -10.05 1.27 12.46
N SER A 386 -10.76 0.19 12.79
CA SER A 386 -10.46 -0.63 13.97
C SER A 386 -9.01 -1.14 14.03
N PHE A 387 -8.34 -1.30 12.89
CA PHE A 387 -6.93 -1.69 12.84
C PHE A 387 -5.98 -0.66 13.46
N LEU A 388 -6.37 0.62 13.54
CA LEU A 388 -5.54 1.64 14.17
C LEU A 388 -5.37 1.42 15.66
N ASP A 389 -6.40 0.93 16.36
CA ASP A 389 -6.29 0.61 17.79
C ASP A 389 -5.22 -0.48 18.01
N ASN A 390 -5.21 -1.53 17.18
CA ASN A 390 -4.19 -2.58 17.25
C ASN A 390 -2.79 -2.05 16.93
N MET A 391 -2.65 -1.21 15.91
CA MET A 391 -1.34 -0.63 15.54
C MET A 391 -0.80 0.29 16.63
N VAL A 392 -1.69 1.06 17.26
CA VAL A 392 -1.33 1.92 18.40
C VAL A 392 -0.93 1.08 19.60
N GLU A 393 -1.65 -0.01 19.87
CA GLU A 393 -1.30 -0.92 20.96
C GLU A 393 0.05 -1.59 20.71
N GLU A 394 0.31 -2.11 19.50
CA GLU A 394 1.62 -2.66 19.12
C GLU A 394 2.74 -1.61 19.28
N MET A 395 2.50 -0.36 18.86
CA MET A 395 3.45 0.74 19.08
C MET A 395 3.59 1.14 20.55
N ALA A 396 2.58 0.92 21.38
CA ALA A 396 2.63 1.17 22.82
C ALA A 396 3.30 0.03 23.60
N GLU A 397 3.34 -1.18 23.03
CA GLU A 397 4.04 -2.37 23.54
C GLU A 397 5.52 -2.43 23.12
N ASP A 398 5.88 -1.79 22.01
CA ASP A 398 7.26 -1.72 21.50
C ASP A 398 8.20 -1.06 22.54
N SER A 399 8.93 -1.89 23.28
CA SER A 399 9.84 -1.49 24.36
C SER A 399 11.07 -0.69 23.89
N ASN A 400 11.30 -0.60 22.58
CA ASN A 400 12.41 0.16 21.96
C ASN A 400 12.06 1.64 21.67
N ASP A 401 10.79 2.05 21.81
CA ASP A 401 10.42 3.46 21.68
C ASP A 401 10.49 4.13 23.07
N PRO A 402 11.34 5.17 23.28
CA PRO A 402 11.41 5.92 24.54
C PRO A 402 10.09 6.62 24.94
N ASN A 403 9.03 6.50 24.13
CA ASN A 403 7.71 7.09 24.32
C ASN A 403 6.59 6.09 24.64
N ALA A 404 6.89 4.79 24.82
CA ALA A 404 5.90 3.76 25.13
C ALA A 404 5.23 3.99 26.52
N PHE A 405 3.91 3.82 26.57
CA PHE A 405 3.09 4.05 27.78
C PHE A 405 3.32 2.98 28.86
N THR A 406 3.76 1.78 28.48
CA THR A 406 4.06 0.68 29.39
C THR A 406 5.54 0.67 29.76
N SER A 407 5.98 1.67 30.53
CA SER A 407 7.29 1.65 31.21
C SER A 407 7.38 0.60 32.34
N SER A 408 6.62 -0.49 32.27
CA SER A 408 6.87 -1.66 33.10
C SER A 408 8.15 -2.32 32.60
N SER A 409 9.25 -1.96 33.26
CA SER A 409 10.60 -2.53 33.21
C SER A 409 10.63 -4.03 33.58
N GLY A 410 9.70 -4.83 33.06
CA GLY A 410 9.58 -6.26 33.32
C GLY A 410 10.43 -7.11 32.37
N GLY A 411 10.66 -6.63 31.14
CA GLY A 411 11.45 -7.35 30.13
C GLY A 411 12.97 -7.21 30.33
N GLU A 412 13.46 -5.98 30.57
CA GLU A 412 14.92 -5.73 30.62
C GLU A 412 15.65 -6.46 31.77
N ILE A 413 14.93 -6.76 32.87
CA ILE A 413 15.53 -7.44 34.03
C ILE A 413 15.76 -8.93 33.75
N TYR A 414 15.10 -9.51 32.74
CA TYR A 414 15.20 -10.94 32.43
C TYR A 414 15.73 -11.25 31.02
N ASP A 415 15.66 -10.32 30.07
CA ASP A 415 16.19 -10.55 28.70
C ASP A 415 17.70 -10.76 28.69
N ASN A 416 18.42 -10.13 29.62
CA ASN A 416 19.87 -10.28 29.76
C ASN A 416 20.27 -11.52 30.61
N TYR A 417 19.32 -12.39 31.00
CA TYR A 417 19.59 -13.56 31.84
C TYR A 417 19.14 -14.86 31.20
N LYS A 418 20.05 -15.82 31.10
CA LYS A 418 19.77 -17.18 30.65
C LYS A 418 19.55 -18.11 31.84
N PHE A 419 18.43 -18.83 31.84
CA PHE A 419 18.18 -19.90 32.80
C PHE A 419 19.03 -21.13 32.48
N LEU A 420 19.80 -21.61 33.46
CA LEU A 420 20.58 -22.84 33.37
C LEU A 420 20.22 -23.79 34.50
N THR A 421 20.02 -25.06 34.15
CA THR A 421 19.84 -26.13 35.15
C THR A 421 21.18 -26.51 35.78
N VAL A 422 21.17 -27.09 36.99
CA VAL A 422 22.40 -27.51 37.70
C VAL A 422 23.32 -28.40 36.83
N PRO A 423 22.82 -29.35 36.02
CA PRO A 423 23.67 -30.12 35.11
C PRO A 423 24.33 -29.27 34.02
N GLN A 424 23.66 -28.23 33.53
CA GLN A 424 24.19 -27.33 32.49
C GLN A 424 25.25 -26.37 33.04
N LEU A 425 25.10 -25.89 34.28
CA LEU A 425 26.15 -25.13 34.99
C LEU A 425 27.41 -25.96 35.21
N ARG A 426 27.24 -27.25 35.53
CA ARG A 426 28.35 -28.19 35.66
C ARG A 426 29.04 -28.44 34.32
N ALA A 427 28.30 -28.55 33.23
CA ALA A 427 28.86 -28.70 31.89
C ALA A 427 29.68 -27.47 31.43
N LEU A 428 29.32 -26.28 31.91
CA LEU A 428 30.02 -25.03 31.62
C LEU A 428 31.13 -24.71 32.64
N ASN A 429 31.37 -25.60 33.60
CA ASN A 429 32.32 -25.42 34.70
C ASN A 429 32.06 -24.19 35.60
N ILE A 430 30.83 -23.64 35.66
CA ILE A 430 30.46 -22.44 36.47
C ILE A 430 29.95 -22.81 37.89
N ASP A 431 29.96 -24.10 38.24
CA ASP A 431 29.42 -24.64 39.52
C ASP A 431 30.04 -23.98 40.78
N HIS A 432 31.30 -23.54 40.68
CA HIS A 432 32.05 -22.90 41.78
C HIS A 432 31.56 -21.48 42.14
N LEU A 433 30.71 -20.89 41.30
CA LEU A 433 30.12 -19.56 41.54
C LEU A 433 28.80 -19.63 42.32
N ILE A 434 28.30 -20.83 42.63
CA ILE A 434 27.10 -21.03 43.44
C ILE A 434 27.40 -20.62 44.89
N GLY A 435 26.67 -19.61 45.37
CA GLY A 435 26.74 -19.14 46.77
C GLY A 435 27.90 -18.19 47.10
N THR A 436 28.90 -18.03 46.22
CA THR A 436 30.05 -17.14 46.45
C THR A 436 29.83 -15.74 45.87
N THR A 437 29.02 -15.60 44.81
CA THR A 437 28.80 -14.32 44.12
C THR A 437 27.32 -14.11 43.75
N SER A 438 26.82 -12.88 43.87
CA SER A 438 25.44 -12.48 43.49
C SER A 438 25.14 -12.53 41.97
N LEU A 439 26.04 -13.08 41.16
CA LEU A 439 25.92 -13.16 39.70
C LEU A 439 25.04 -14.32 39.22
N LEU A 440 24.85 -15.35 40.05
CA LEU A 440 23.93 -16.47 39.80
C LEU A 440 22.71 -16.31 40.71
N ARG A 441 21.53 -16.05 40.13
CA ARG A 441 20.28 -15.93 40.91
C ARG A 441 19.57 -17.29 40.94
N PRO A 442 19.34 -17.91 42.11
CA PRO A 442 18.63 -19.17 42.20
C PRO A 442 17.16 -18.98 41.82
N TYR A 443 16.63 -19.86 40.96
CA TYR A 443 15.22 -19.87 40.61
C TYR A 443 14.73 -21.30 40.37
N MET A 444 13.72 -21.71 41.14
CA MET A 444 13.08 -23.04 41.12
C MET A 444 14.06 -24.22 41.23
N HIS A 445 14.69 -24.63 40.12
CA HIS A 445 15.58 -25.79 40.01
C HIS A 445 16.86 -25.49 39.20
N GLY A 446 17.17 -24.21 39.01
CA GLY A 446 18.34 -23.75 38.26
C GLY A 446 18.78 -22.36 38.71
N TYR A 447 19.65 -21.76 37.93
CA TYR A 447 20.17 -20.42 38.17
C TYR A 447 20.01 -19.56 36.92
N PHE A 448 19.60 -18.32 37.11
CA PHE A 448 19.71 -17.29 36.09
C PHE A 448 21.14 -16.76 36.06
N VAL A 449 21.74 -16.78 34.87
CA VAL A 449 23.10 -16.34 34.59
C VAL A 449 23.05 -15.20 33.58
N ALA A 450 23.80 -14.12 33.80
CA ALA A 450 23.89 -13.04 32.82
C ALA A 450 24.37 -13.58 31.46
N GLN A 451 23.77 -13.12 30.37
CA GLN A 451 24.02 -13.62 29.01
C GLN A 451 25.50 -13.52 28.61
N GLU A 452 26.16 -12.41 28.95
CA GLU A 452 27.59 -12.21 28.68
C GLU A 452 28.47 -13.28 29.37
N LEU A 453 28.17 -13.61 30.61
CA LEU A 453 28.91 -14.61 31.38
C LEU A 453 28.64 -16.02 30.86
N TYR A 454 27.42 -16.29 30.40
CA TYR A 454 27.08 -17.53 29.72
C TYR A 454 27.83 -17.68 28.39
N GLU A 455 27.91 -16.62 27.58
CA GLU A 455 28.61 -16.64 26.29
C GLU A 455 30.12 -16.81 26.46
N GLN A 456 30.72 -16.10 27.42
CA GLN A 456 32.13 -16.28 27.78
C GLN A 456 32.43 -17.70 28.26
N ALA A 457 31.61 -18.24 29.17
CA ALA A 457 31.80 -19.60 29.67
C ALA A 457 31.60 -20.66 28.58
N ARG A 458 30.64 -20.46 27.68
CA ARG A 458 30.42 -21.35 26.53
C ARG A 458 31.57 -21.32 25.53
N LEU A 459 32.20 -20.16 25.34
CA LEU A 459 33.36 -19.99 24.45
C LEU A 459 34.61 -20.63 25.04
N ILE A 460 34.76 -20.58 26.37
CA ILE A 460 35.86 -21.22 27.10
C ILE A 460 35.66 -22.74 27.18
N SER A 461 34.44 -23.23 27.42
CA SER A 461 34.16 -24.66 27.58
C SER A 461 34.32 -25.42 26.27
N ASN A 462 33.96 -24.80 25.13
CA ASN A 462 33.98 -25.46 23.83
C ASN A 462 34.81 -24.64 22.80
N PRO A 463 36.15 -24.72 22.85
CA PRO A 463 37.05 -24.00 21.93
C PRO A 463 36.91 -24.43 20.46
N ASP A 464 36.31 -25.59 20.19
CA ASP A 464 36.12 -26.13 18.83
C ASP A 464 34.79 -25.74 18.16
N MET A 465 33.91 -25.00 18.85
CA MET A 465 32.60 -24.60 18.32
C MET A 465 32.69 -23.84 16.99
N TRP A 466 33.73 -23.03 16.80
CA TRP A 466 33.98 -22.33 15.54
C TRP A 466 34.31 -23.31 14.40
N GLN A 467 35.07 -24.36 14.69
CA GLN A 467 35.44 -25.38 13.71
C GLN A 467 34.25 -26.28 13.37
N GLU A 468 33.45 -26.66 14.37
CA GLU A 468 32.24 -27.46 14.19
C GLU A 468 31.13 -26.69 13.45
N GLN A 469 30.91 -25.42 13.76
CA GLN A 469 29.94 -24.58 13.06
C GLN A 469 30.34 -24.42 11.59
N ARG A 470 31.63 -24.20 11.32
CA ARG A 470 32.18 -24.10 9.96
C ARG A 470 32.06 -25.43 9.22
N ALA A 471 32.34 -26.56 9.88
CA ALA A 471 32.16 -27.89 9.30
C ALA A 471 30.68 -28.17 8.97
N LYS A 472 29.75 -27.77 9.84
CA LYS A 472 28.30 -27.90 9.62
C LYS A 472 27.81 -27.02 8.45
N THR A 473 28.24 -25.77 8.36
CA THR A 473 27.88 -24.91 7.21
C THR A 473 28.49 -25.43 5.90
N ILE A 474 29.71 -25.98 5.95
CA ILE A 474 30.34 -26.62 4.80
C ILE A 474 29.57 -27.89 4.41
N GLN A 475 29.15 -28.72 5.37
CA GLN A 475 28.34 -29.92 5.12
C GLN A 475 26.95 -29.58 4.56
N GLU A 476 26.27 -28.57 5.08
CA GLU A 476 24.98 -28.10 4.54
C GLU A 476 25.13 -27.56 3.11
N LYS A 477 26.22 -26.82 2.84
CA LYS A 477 26.53 -26.31 1.51
C LYS A 477 26.86 -27.44 0.53
N ILE A 478 27.61 -28.45 0.99
CA ILE A 478 27.90 -29.68 0.23
C ILE A 478 26.62 -30.49 0.00
N ASN A 479 25.71 -30.58 0.97
CA ASN A 479 24.44 -31.30 0.83
C ASN A 479 23.51 -30.61 -0.15
N LYS A 480 23.43 -29.28 -0.12
CA LYS A 480 22.68 -28.45 -1.08
C LYS A 480 23.26 -28.56 -2.50
N GLU A 481 24.58 -28.67 -2.62
CA GLU A 481 25.26 -28.96 -3.90
C GLU A 481 25.09 -30.44 -4.34
N ARG A 482 24.94 -31.39 -3.41
CA ARG A 482 24.68 -32.81 -3.73
C ARG A 482 23.22 -33.05 -4.15
N GLU A 483 22.26 -32.39 -3.51
CA GLU A 483 20.84 -32.40 -3.88
C GLU A 483 20.62 -31.89 -5.30
N SER A 484 21.44 -30.92 -5.76
CA SER A 484 21.36 -30.38 -7.11
C SER A 484 22.13 -31.18 -8.16
N ARG A 485 23.04 -32.09 -7.77
CA ARG A 485 24.00 -32.70 -8.72
C ARG A 485 23.95 -34.22 -8.87
N ILE A 486 23.31 -35.00 -7.98
CA ILE A 486 23.19 -36.46 -8.14
C ILE A 486 21.85 -36.99 -7.58
N ARG A 487 20.84 -37.18 -8.45
CA ARG A 487 19.89 -38.30 -8.28
C ARG A 487 20.52 -39.53 -8.93
N GLY A 488 21.38 -40.20 -8.19
CA GLY A 488 22.01 -41.45 -8.56
C GLY A 488 21.48 -42.55 -7.65
N ASN A 489 20.60 -43.39 -8.21
CA ASN A 489 20.09 -44.64 -7.68
C ASN A 489 19.32 -44.56 -6.36
N LYS A 490 18.01 -44.27 -6.44
CA LYS A 490 17.07 -44.94 -5.51
C LYS A 490 17.27 -46.44 -5.71
N LYS A 491 17.74 -47.16 -4.69
CA LYS A 491 17.81 -48.62 -4.73
C LYS A 491 16.43 -49.17 -5.08
N ILE A 492 16.34 -49.83 -6.22
CA ILE A 492 15.15 -50.55 -6.67
C ILE A 492 15.11 -51.86 -5.87
N THR A 493 14.17 -51.98 -4.94
CA THR A 493 13.96 -53.18 -4.12
C THR A 493 12.87 -54.06 -4.75
N VAL A 494 13.20 -54.71 -5.87
CA VAL A 494 12.26 -55.61 -6.56
C VAL A 494 12.95 -56.92 -6.90
N LYS A 495 12.28 -58.04 -6.61
CA LYS A 495 12.82 -59.40 -6.72
C LYS A 495 12.76 -59.95 -8.15
N VAL A 496 11.70 -59.64 -8.90
CA VAL A 496 11.45 -60.17 -10.27
C VAL A 496 11.27 -59.02 -11.29
N ASN A 497 11.66 -59.21 -12.56
CA ASN A 497 11.46 -58.26 -13.67
C ASN A 497 12.09 -56.85 -13.50
N ARG A 498 13.31 -56.76 -12.96
CA ARG A 498 14.04 -55.49 -12.75
C ARG A 498 14.14 -54.59 -14.00
N LYS A 499 14.36 -55.18 -15.18
CA LYS A 499 14.48 -54.45 -16.46
C LYS A 499 13.17 -53.79 -16.92
N LEU A 500 12.02 -54.34 -16.52
CA LEU A 500 10.71 -53.78 -16.84
C LEU A 500 10.38 -52.61 -15.91
N VAL A 501 10.72 -52.73 -14.62
CA VAL A 501 10.57 -51.66 -13.63
C VAL A 501 11.42 -50.44 -14.01
N GLU A 502 12.66 -50.65 -14.46
CA GLU A 502 13.52 -49.55 -14.95
C GLU A 502 12.90 -48.86 -16.18
N ARG A 503 12.32 -49.61 -17.13
CA ARG A 503 11.63 -49.04 -18.31
C ARG A 503 10.36 -48.27 -17.96
N ILE A 504 9.58 -48.72 -16.98
CA ILE A 504 8.37 -48.01 -16.52
C ILE A 504 8.77 -46.69 -15.85
N LEU A 505 9.78 -46.72 -14.98
CA LEU A 505 10.25 -45.55 -14.24
C LEU A 505 10.82 -44.47 -15.18
N GLU A 506 11.57 -44.88 -16.21
CA GLU A 506 12.09 -43.95 -17.24
C GLU A 506 10.96 -43.33 -18.08
N ARG A 507 9.90 -44.11 -18.37
CA ARG A 507 8.72 -43.64 -19.11
C ARG A 507 7.89 -42.66 -18.30
N ASP A 508 7.69 -42.93 -17.01
CA ASP A 508 6.98 -42.04 -16.09
C ASP A 508 7.74 -40.72 -15.89
N GLU A 509 9.06 -40.78 -15.73
CA GLU A 509 9.90 -39.57 -15.61
C GLU A 509 9.84 -38.70 -16.89
N LYS A 510 9.84 -39.32 -18.08
CA LYS A 510 9.66 -38.59 -19.36
C LYS A 510 8.27 -37.95 -19.46
N ASN A 511 7.22 -38.60 -18.97
CA ASN A 511 5.86 -38.07 -18.96
C ASN A 511 5.70 -36.90 -17.97
N GLU A 512 6.26 -37.02 -16.77
CA GLU A 512 6.28 -35.95 -15.77
C GLU A 512 7.07 -34.74 -16.26
N ARG A 513 8.22 -34.95 -16.91
CA ARG A 513 9.00 -33.87 -17.53
C ARG A 513 8.24 -33.16 -18.65
N ARG A 514 7.43 -33.88 -19.43
CA ARG A 514 6.54 -33.29 -20.45
C ARG A 514 5.39 -32.50 -19.82
N LYS A 515 4.78 -33.00 -18.73
CA LYS A 515 3.75 -32.27 -17.97
C LYS A 515 4.32 -31.00 -17.34
N ALA A 516 5.47 -31.08 -16.68
CA ALA A 516 6.15 -29.93 -16.08
C ALA A 516 6.51 -28.88 -17.14
N LYS A 517 7.01 -29.29 -18.31
CA LYS A 517 7.28 -28.36 -19.42
C LYS A 517 6.01 -27.67 -19.94
N ARG A 518 4.89 -28.39 -20.02
CA ARG A 518 3.59 -27.84 -20.46
C ARG A 518 3.00 -26.86 -19.44
N VAL A 519 3.21 -27.08 -18.14
CA VAL A 519 2.81 -26.15 -17.06
C VAL A 519 3.67 -24.88 -17.10
N LEU A 520 4.97 -25.01 -17.35
CA LEU A 520 5.89 -23.87 -17.47
C LEU A 520 5.62 -23.01 -18.72
N GLU A 521 5.19 -23.64 -19.83
CA GLU A 521 4.83 -22.96 -21.08
C GLU A 521 3.48 -22.24 -21.02
N LYS A 522 2.58 -22.66 -20.12
CA LYS A 522 1.23 -22.07 -19.97
C LYS A 522 1.17 -20.91 -18.96
N GLY A 523 2.31 -20.39 -18.50
CA GLY A 523 2.49 -19.17 -17.71
C GLY A 523 1.23 -18.57 -17.08
N GLY A 524 0.86 -19.06 -15.90
CA GLY A 524 -0.22 -18.53 -15.07
C GLY A 524 0.11 -18.84 -13.62
N ASP A 525 0.48 -17.81 -12.86
CA ASP A 525 0.76 -17.84 -11.43
C ASP A 525 -0.46 -17.28 -10.70
N ASP A 526 -1.57 -18.01 -10.81
CA ASP A 526 -2.85 -17.74 -10.13
C ASP A 526 -3.37 -19.09 -9.61
N ASP A 527 -2.78 -19.60 -8.53
CA ASP A 527 -3.40 -20.54 -7.58
C ASP A 527 -2.43 -20.83 -6.40
N ALA A 528 -1.83 -19.77 -5.86
CA ALA A 528 -1.05 -19.83 -4.62
C ALA A 528 -1.52 -18.79 -3.59
N VAL A 529 -2.82 -18.47 -3.59
CA VAL A 529 -3.46 -17.74 -2.49
C VAL A 529 -4.31 -18.73 -1.70
N GLY A 530 -3.70 -19.32 -0.68
CA GLY A 530 -4.43 -20.18 0.25
C GLY A 530 -3.51 -21.06 1.09
N ALA A 531 -2.75 -20.47 2.02
CA ALA A 531 -2.48 -21.02 3.36
C ALA A 531 -1.19 -20.43 3.96
N ASN A 532 -1.35 -19.44 4.84
CA ASN A 532 -0.50 -19.18 6.01
C ASN A 532 -1.26 -18.10 6.81
N ARG A 533 -1.63 -18.23 8.09
CA ARG A 533 -1.05 -18.87 9.28
C ARG A 533 -2.18 -19.07 10.33
N PRO A 534 -1.95 -19.42 11.61
CA PRO A 534 -0.86 -20.15 12.27
C PRO A 534 -1.38 -21.38 13.05
N ALA A 535 -0.46 -22.20 13.56
CA ALA A 535 -0.75 -23.26 14.53
C ALA A 535 -0.34 -22.80 15.93
N GLU A 536 -1.25 -22.97 16.91
CA GLU A 536 -0.90 -23.32 18.29
C GLU A 536 -1.99 -24.25 18.85
N GLY A 537 -1.56 -25.39 19.37
CA GLY A 537 -2.18 -26.03 20.53
C GLY A 537 -3.22 -27.14 20.34
N VAL A 538 -2.76 -28.37 20.61
CA VAL A 538 -3.45 -29.45 21.36
C VAL A 538 -4.14 -30.59 20.56
N ASP A 539 -3.62 -31.79 20.84
CA ASP A 539 -4.19 -33.16 20.76
C ASP A 539 -4.34 -33.94 19.43
N MET A 540 -3.36 -34.83 19.22
CA MET A 540 -3.50 -36.28 18.96
C MET A 540 -4.89 -36.81 18.50
N VAL A 541 -5.09 -37.02 17.20
CA VAL A 541 -5.85 -38.16 16.62
C VAL A 541 -5.34 -38.43 15.19
N GLU A 542 -5.16 -39.71 14.85
CA GLU A 542 -4.89 -40.24 13.51
C GLU A 542 -6.03 -39.94 12.52
N GLU A 543 -5.74 -39.48 11.29
CA GLU A 543 -6.13 -40.17 10.05
C GLU A 543 -5.65 -39.44 8.77
N GLU A 544 -5.72 -40.21 7.69
CA GLU A 544 -5.13 -40.07 6.36
C GLU A 544 -5.64 -38.92 5.47
N GLY A 545 -4.95 -38.69 4.33
CA GLY A 545 -5.60 -38.14 3.15
C GLY A 545 -4.90 -37.02 2.37
N LYS A 546 -3.63 -37.18 1.97
CA LYS A 546 -3.11 -36.49 0.77
C LYS A 546 -2.48 -37.50 -0.18
N ALA A 547 -3.24 -37.84 -1.22
CA ALA A 547 -2.92 -38.86 -2.22
C ALA A 547 -1.52 -38.65 -2.85
N PRO A 548 -0.58 -39.59 -2.70
CA PRO A 548 0.58 -39.65 -3.57
C PRO A 548 0.14 -40.18 -4.94
N SER A 549 0.66 -39.62 -6.03
CA SER A 549 0.46 -40.17 -7.37
C SER A 549 0.76 -41.68 -7.36
N SER A 550 -0.26 -42.47 -7.67
CA SER A 550 -0.21 -43.93 -7.69
C SER A 550 0.67 -44.42 -8.84
N GLY A 551 1.99 -44.38 -8.65
CA GLY A 551 2.90 -45.15 -9.50
C GLY A 551 2.54 -46.63 -9.34
N VAL A 552 2.47 -47.36 -10.46
CA VAL A 552 2.06 -48.79 -10.53
C VAL A 552 2.79 -49.66 -9.49
N PHE A 553 3.99 -49.26 -9.09
CA PHE A 553 4.82 -49.92 -8.08
C PHE A 553 4.30 -49.82 -6.63
N LYS A 554 3.48 -48.82 -6.30
CA LYS A 554 2.93 -48.60 -4.95
C LYS A 554 1.48 -49.08 -4.81
N ASP A 555 0.85 -49.51 -5.90
CA ASP A 555 -0.50 -50.05 -5.84
C ASP A 555 -0.43 -51.50 -5.29
N PRO A 556 -1.04 -51.77 -4.12
CA PRO A 556 -0.98 -53.09 -3.48
C PRO A 556 -1.55 -54.21 -4.37
N ARG A 557 -2.40 -53.88 -5.36
CA ARG A 557 -2.97 -54.86 -6.31
C ARG A 557 -1.95 -55.39 -7.32
N PHE A 558 -0.87 -54.65 -7.60
CA PHE A 558 0.15 -55.03 -8.58
C PHE A 558 1.49 -55.40 -7.93
N ALA A 559 1.59 -55.33 -6.61
CA ALA A 559 2.80 -55.72 -5.88
C ALA A 559 3.17 -57.20 -6.06
N GLN A 560 2.17 -58.09 -6.19
CA GLN A 560 2.36 -59.53 -6.41
C GLN A 560 3.08 -59.83 -7.74
N LEU A 561 2.78 -59.07 -8.80
CA LEU A 561 3.38 -59.22 -10.13
C LEU A 561 4.90 -58.98 -10.17
N PHE A 562 5.45 -58.34 -9.12
CA PHE A 562 6.86 -58.00 -9.00
C PHE A 562 7.60 -58.79 -7.90
N GLN A 563 6.88 -59.67 -7.19
CA GLN A 563 7.39 -60.51 -6.11
C GLN A 563 7.36 -62.00 -6.46
N ASP A 564 6.36 -62.43 -7.23
CA ASP A 564 6.13 -63.82 -7.62
C ASP A 564 6.98 -64.22 -8.84
N GLU A 565 7.65 -65.37 -8.76
CA GLU A 565 8.56 -65.89 -9.79
C GLU A 565 7.82 -66.42 -11.03
N ASP A 566 6.55 -66.85 -10.87
CA ASP A 566 5.69 -67.33 -11.96
C ASP A 566 5.35 -66.22 -12.99
N PHE A 567 5.54 -64.95 -12.62
CA PHE A 567 5.33 -63.79 -13.51
C PHE A 567 6.64 -63.25 -14.11
N GLU A 568 7.75 -63.99 -14.00
CA GLU A 568 9.00 -63.64 -14.68
C GLU A 568 8.81 -63.66 -16.21
N ILE A 569 9.17 -62.56 -16.87
CA ILE A 569 9.00 -62.43 -18.31
C ILE A 569 10.22 -63.05 -19.00
N ASP A 570 10.03 -64.22 -19.61
CA ASP A 570 11.03 -64.83 -20.48
C ASP A 570 10.98 -64.23 -21.90
N GLU A 571 12.01 -63.43 -22.21
CA GLU A 571 12.17 -62.78 -23.52
C GLU A 571 12.44 -63.79 -24.66
N GLN A 572 12.79 -65.06 -24.35
CA GLN A 572 13.01 -66.12 -25.34
C GLN A 572 11.76 -66.96 -25.67
N SER A 573 10.69 -66.81 -24.89
CA SER A 573 9.46 -67.56 -25.13
C SER A 573 8.79 -67.18 -26.47
N ARG A 574 8.25 -68.18 -27.17
CA ARG A 574 7.58 -68.00 -28.48
C ARG A 574 6.40 -67.02 -28.39
N GLU A 575 5.69 -67.05 -27.28
CA GLU A 575 4.51 -66.21 -27.02
C GLU A 575 4.90 -64.73 -26.83
N PHE A 576 5.98 -64.46 -26.09
CA PHE A 576 6.50 -63.10 -25.92
C PHE A 576 7.01 -62.51 -27.24
N GLN A 577 7.70 -63.31 -28.07
CA GLN A 577 8.18 -62.87 -29.38
C GLN A 577 7.06 -62.67 -30.41
N ALA A 578 5.96 -63.43 -30.31
CA ALA A 578 4.78 -63.26 -31.15
C ALA A 578 4.02 -61.97 -30.80
N HIS A 579 3.88 -61.65 -29.51
CA HIS A 579 3.22 -60.41 -29.06
C HIS A 579 4.08 -59.16 -29.25
N ASN A 580 5.41 -59.27 -29.09
CA ASN A 580 6.35 -58.16 -29.25
C ASN A 580 7.18 -58.34 -30.53
N ALA A 581 6.55 -58.11 -31.69
CA ALA A 581 7.14 -58.28 -33.02
C ALA A 581 8.44 -57.47 -33.26
N SER A 582 8.72 -56.44 -32.46
CA SER A 582 9.96 -55.65 -32.49
C SER A 582 11.18 -56.34 -31.89
N THR A 583 11.01 -57.53 -31.29
CA THR A 583 12.07 -58.23 -30.54
C THR A 583 12.73 -59.35 -31.37
N LYS A 584 12.26 -59.62 -32.59
CA LYS A 584 12.91 -60.57 -33.51
C LYS A 584 14.24 -59.98 -34.04
N PRO A 585 15.38 -60.69 -33.94
CA PRO A 585 16.61 -60.27 -34.60
C PRO A 585 16.43 -60.42 -36.12
N THR A 586 16.36 -59.30 -36.83
CA THR A 586 16.24 -59.32 -38.30
C THR A 586 17.59 -59.77 -38.88
N THR A 587 17.67 -60.97 -39.46
CA THR A 587 18.76 -61.30 -40.39
C THR A 587 18.61 -60.37 -41.59
N ARG A 588 19.66 -59.57 -41.86
CA ARG A 588 19.65 -58.57 -42.93
C ARG A 588 19.66 -59.27 -44.29
N ILE A 589 18.50 -59.37 -44.93
CA ILE A 589 18.39 -59.75 -46.34
C ILE A 589 18.62 -58.47 -47.17
N PRO A 590 19.66 -58.41 -48.03
CA PRO A 590 19.84 -57.28 -48.94
C PRO A 590 18.77 -57.29 -50.03
N ARG A 591 18.15 -56.13 -50.27
CA ARG A 591 17.06 -55.95 -51.22
C ARG A 591 17.51 -56.19 -52.66
N GLY A 592 16.80 -57.06 -53.40
CA GLY A 592 16.64 -56.95 -54.85
C GLY A 592 16.97 -58.19 -55.70
N LEU A 593 16.38 -59.35 -55.43
CA LEU A 593 16.35 -60.47 -56.40
C LEU A 593 14.90 -60.95 -56.64
N THR A 594 14.65 -61.47 -57.84
CA THR A 594 13.33 -61.88 -58.36
C THR A 594 12.98 -63.32 -57.98
N ALA A 595 11.68 -63.56 -57.71
CA ALA A 595 11.10 -64.72 -57.04
C ALA A 595 11.29 -66.12 -57.67
N VAL A 596 12.15 -66.28 -58.68
CA VAL A 596 12.47 -67.57 -59.32
C VAL A 596 13.86 -68.07 -58.92
N GLU A 597 14.77 -67.16 -58.55
CA GLU A 597 16.12 -67.52 -58.08
C GLU A 597 16.14 -67.87 -56.57
N GLU A 598 15.02 -67.64 -55.87
CA GLU A 598 14.86 -67.90 -54.43
C GLU A 598 14.45 -69.36 -54.12
N GLU A 599 13.90 -70.10 -55.10
CA GLU A 599 13.55 -71.53 -54.95
C GLU A 599 14.71 -72.48 -55.29
N GLU A 600 15.60 -72.15 -56.24
CA GLU A 600 16.72 -73.03 -56.62
C GLU A 600 17.85 -73.11 -55.56
N LEU A 601 17.95 -72.13 -54.66
CA LEU A 601 18.96 -72.10 -53.60
C LEU A 601 18.51 -72.82 -52.31
N ALA A 602 17.23 -73.21 -52.23
CA ALA A 602 16.67 -73.92 -51.09
C ALA A 602 16.76 -75.45 -51.21
N GLU A 603 17.05 -76.00 -52.39
CA GLU A 603 17.06 -77.45 -52.65
C GLU A 603 18.46 -78.10 -52.66
N HIS A 604 19.52 -77.36 -52.30
CA HIS A 604 20.87 -77.90 -52.26
C HIS A 604 21.60 -77.42 -51.00
N TYR A 605 21.52 -78.19 -49.91
CA TYR A 605 22.59 -78.48 -48.92
C TYR A 605 21.99 -79.04 -47.61
N GLU A 606 21.74 -80.34 -47.61
CA GLU A 606 21.60 -81.15 -46.39
C GLU A 606 22.55 -82.34 -46.53
N SER A 607 23.76 -82.24 -45.95
CA SER A 607 24.62 -83.39 -45.61
C SER A 607 25.89 -82.96 -44.85
N SER A 608 25.94 -83.35 -43.57
CA SER A 608 27.01 -84.10 -42.89
C SER A 608 28.46 -83.56 -42.73
N THR A 609 28.88 -83.59 -41.43
CA THR A 609 30.22 -83.99 -40.85
C THR A 609 31.46 -83.10 -41.14
N GLU A 610 32.48 -82.91 -40.27
CA GLU A 610 33.00 -83.59 -39.05
C GLU A 610 34.14 -82.75 -38.38
N GLU A 611 34.49 -83.07 -37.11
CA GLU A 611 35.86 -83.15 -36.50
C GLU A 611 36.71 -81.87 -36.20
N SER A 612 37.03 -81.52 -34.92
CA SER A 612 38.09 -81.96 -33.96
C SER A 612 39.47 -81.28 -34.22
N GLU A 613 40.26 -80.76 -33.26
CA GLU A 613 40.95 -81.36 -32.10
C GLU A 613 41.50 -80.30 -31.10
N ASP A 614 42.13 -80.78 -30.03
CA ASP A 614 42.54 -80.22 -28.73
C ASP A 614 43.72 -79.21 -28.67
N GLU A 615 43.80 -78.43 -27.58
CA GLU A 615 44.86 -78.52 -26.53
C GLU A 615 44.81 -77.39 -25.46
N GLU A 616 45.26 -77.74 -24.26
CA GLU A 616 45.26 -76.99 -22.98
C GLU A 616 46.25 -75.82 -22.88
N ALA A 617 45.99 -74.86 -21.96
CA ALA A 617 46.80 -74.65 -20.74
C ALA A 617 46.53 -73.29 -20.05
N THR A 618 46.31 -73.34 -18.74
CA THR A 618 46.26 -72.21 -17.79
C THR A 618 47.61 -71.49 -17.60
N ARG A 619 47.63 -70.16 -17.39
CA ARG A 619 48.58 -69.46 -16.47
C ARG A 619 48.35 -67.94 -16.29
N GLN A 620 48.08 -67.60 -15.02
CA GLN A 620 48.68 -66.56 -14.16
C GLN A 620 48.89 -65.09 -14.59
N ARG A 621 48.34 -64.22 -13.72
CA ARG A 621 48.80 -62.87 -13.36
C ARG A 621 50.33 -62.77 -13.19
N ARG A 622 50.93 -61.68 -13.69
CA ARG A 622 52.12 -61.05 -13.07
C ARG A 622 52.06 -59.52 -13.13
N ARG A 623 52.45 -58.93 -12.00
CA ARG A 623 52.84 -57.53 -11.80
C ARG A 623 54.22 -57.32 -12.42
N ASP A 624 54.55 -56.08 -12.75
CA ASP A 624 55.92 -55.60 -12.60
C ASP A 624 55.96 -54.19 -12.00
N ALA A 625 56.95 -54.03 -11.13
CA ALA A 625 57.33 -52.81 -10.45
C ALA A 625 58.81 -52.54 -10.77
N GLY A 626 59.18 -51.28 -10.99
CA GLY A 626 60.55 -50.80 -11.07
C GLY A 626 60.55 -49.33 -11.49
N ARG A 627 60.64 -48.37 -10.55
CA ARG A 627 61.85 -47.78 -9.95
C ARG A 627 62.61 -46.80 -10.86
N ILE A 628 62.61 -45.54 -10.38
CA ILE A 628 63.71 -44.56 -10.31
C ILE A 628 64.19 -43.94 -11.64
N SER A 629 63.98 -42.63 -11.80
CA SER A 629 65.08 -41.66 -11.81
C SER A 629 64.60 -40.20 -11.79
N SER A 630 65.26 -39.45 -10.92
CA SER A 630 65.35 -37.99 -10.79
C SER A 630 65.53 -37.22 -12.10
N ALA A 631 64.97 -35.99 -12.16
CA ALA A 631 65.72 -34.72 -12.16
C ALA A 631 64.96 -33.56 -12.86
N SER A 632 64.87 -32.45 -12.13
CA SER A 632 64.90 -31.04 -12.59
C SER A 632 64.21 -30.60 -13.90
N TYR A 633 63.27 -29.65 -13.81
CA TYR A 633 63.52 -28.26 -14.26
C TYR A 633 62.39 -27.27 -13.88
N LYS A 634 62.79 -26.24 -13.11
CA LYS A 634 62.40 -24.82 -13.09
C LYS A 634 60.96 -24.35 -13.37
N LYS A 635 60.33 -23.87 -12.30
CA LYS A 635 59.93 -22.47 -12.01
C LYS A 635 59.81 -21.49 -13.21
N SER A 636 58.57 -21.14 -13.55
CA SER A 636 58.12 -19.81 -13.97
C SER A 636 56.67 -19.69 -13.44
N GLY A 637 56.33 -18.77 -12.54
CA GLY A 637 56.41 -17.33 -12.72
C GLY A 637 55.02 -16.83 -13.13
N HIS A 638 54.06 -16.89 -12.20
CA HIS A 638 52.70 -16.37 -12.39
C HIS A 638 52.76 -14.84 -12.57
N VAL A 639 52.51 -14.37 -13.78
CA VAL A 639 52.25 -12.95 -14.07
C VAL A 639 50.75 -12.71 -13.97
N SER A 640 50.37 -11.81 -13.07
CA SER A 640 49.05 -11.23 -12.92
C SER A 640 48.71 -10.36 -14.14
N GLN A 641 47.61 -10.65 -14.83
CA GLN A 641 46.99 -9.70 -15.75
C GLN A 641 45.54 -9.44 -15.33
N HIS A 642 45.29 -8.16 -15.08
CA HIS A 642 44.00 -7.54 -14.82
C HIS A 642 43.06 -7.68 -16.04
N PRO A 643 41.74 -7.81 -15.85
CA PRO A 643 40.80 -7.87 -16.96
C PRO A 643 40.59 -6.46 -17.56
N GLN A 644 40.98 -6.28 -18.81
CA GLN A 644 40.67 -5.09 -19.60
C GLN A 644 39.41 -5.35 -20.46
N MET A 645 38.43 -4.47 -20.31
CA MET A 645 37.15 -4.50 -21.02
C MET A 645 37.37 -3.99 -22.45
N VAL A 646 37.21 -4.86 -23.45
CA VAL A 646 37.19 -4.46 -24.87
C VAL A 646 35.97 -5.08 -25.55
N VAL A 647 35.20 -4.19 -26.16
CA VAL A 647 33.99 -4.43 -26.94
C VAL A 647 34.40 -4.86 -28.35
N SER A 648 33.81 -5.93 -28.90
CA SER A 648 33.28 -6.02 -30.28
C SER A 648 33.02 -7.46 -30.73
N SER A 649 31.81 -7.63 -31.27
CA SER A 649 31.41 -8.46 -32.43
C SER A 649 32.09 -9.81 -32.69
N SER A 650 31.25 -10.85 -32.69
CA SER A 650 31.19 -11.95 -33.66
C SER A 650 32.50 -12.65 -34.05
N ILE A 651 32.62 -13.94 -33.70
CA ILE A 651 32.78 -15.06 -34.63
C ILE A 651 32.73 -16.36 -33.79
N ARG A 652 31.57 -17.01 -33.81
CA ARG A 652 31.44 -18.46 -33.60
C ARG A 652 31.54 -19.10 -34.99
N LYS A 653 32.30 -20.19 -35.13
CA LYS A 653 32.33 -21.01 -36.35
C LYS A 653 30.91 -21.52 -36.69
N PRO A 654 30.49 -21.50 -37.96
CA PRO A 654 29.53 -22.48 -38.44
C PRO A 654 29.90 -23.09 -39.80
N GLN A 655 29.26 -24.21 -40.07
CA GLN A 655 29.50 -25.12 -41.18
C GLN A 655 29.13 -24.57 -42.56
N ARG A 656 29.80 -25.16 -43.55
CA ARG A 656 29.82 -24.84 -44.97
C ARG A 656 28.59 -25.42 -45.68
N ASN A 657 27.68 -24.56 -46.15
CA ASN A 657 26.68 -24.91 -47.16
C ASN A 657 26.64 -23.81 -48.23
N ARG A 658 26.82 -24.21 -49.50
CA ARG A 658 26.88 -23.33 -50.66
C ARG A 658 25.51 -22.73 -50.95
N ASP A 659 25.49 -21.42 -51.18
CA ASP A 659 24.29 -20.66 -51.53
C ASP A 659 23.90 -20.87 -53.00
N LEU A 660 22.65 -21.30 -53.20
CA LEU A 660 21.94 -21.28 -54.48
C LEU A 660 21.01 -20.07 -54.47
N SER A 661 20.87 -19.41 -55.63
CA SER A 661 20.13 -18.16 -55.75
C SER A 661 18.62 -18.33 -55.53
N PHE A 662 18.00 -17.24 -55.06
CA PHE A 662 16.62 -17.20 -54.57
C PHE A 662 15.57 -17.67 -55.59
N GLY A 663 15.79 -17.44 -56.89
CA GLY A 663 14.91 -17.95 -57.96
C GLY A 663 14.86 -19.48 -58.05
N ALA A 664 15.97 -20.17 -57.77
CA ALA A 664 16.03 -21.63 -57.78
C ALA A 664 15.36 -22.28 -56.54
N ARG A 665 15.31 -21.56 -55.42
CA ARG A 665 14.56 -21.97 -54.21
C ARG A 665 13.05 -21.71 -54.32
N ALA A 666 12.64 -20.70 -55.09
CA ALA A 666 11.22 -20.41 -55.34
C ALA A 666 10.60 -21.34 -56.40
N ALA A 667 11.38 -21.86 -57.35
CA ALA A 667 10.91 -22.83 -58.35
C ALA A 667 10.64 -24.22 -57.76
N THR A 668 11.29 -24.57 -56.64
CA THR A 668 11.15 -25.86 -55.95
C THR A 668 10.01 -25.88 -54.93
N MET A 669 9.34 -24.75 -54.68
CA MET A 669 8.15 -24.64 -53.85
C MET A 669 6.92 -24.21 -54.67
N LYS A 670 6.51 -25.06 -55.62
CA LYS A 670 5.15 -25.05 -56.17
C LYS A 670 4.45 -26.35 -55.79
N GLY A 671 3.30 -26.19 -55.13
CA GLY A 671 2.55 -27.24 -54.45
C GLY A 671 2.09 -28.37 -55.36
N LYS A 672 2.27 -29.60 -54.87
CA LYS A 672 1.49 -30.77 -55.31
C LYS A 672 0.04 -30.56 -54.87
N ARG A 673 -0.79 -30.21 -55.85
CA ARG A 673 -2.25 -30.37 -55.81
C ARG A 673 -2.54 -31.87 -55.66
N THR A 674 -3.25 -32.26 -54.61
CA THR A 674 -3.89 -33.57 -54.53
C THR A 674 -5.31 -33.42 -55.07
N THR A 675 -5.63 -34.24 -56.07
CA THR A 675 -6.96 -34.40 -56.62
C THR A 675 -7.74 -35.46 -55.85
N SER A 676 -8.96 -35.12 -55.45
CA SER A 676 -10.16 -35.94 -55.25
C SER A 676 -10.12 -37.17 -54.34
N ALA A 677 -10.82 -37.07 -53.20
CA ALA A 677 -11.83 -38.05 -52.78
C ALA A 677 -12.98 -37.30 -52.07
N LYS A 678 -14.22 -37.67 -52.44
CA LYS A 678 -15.48 -37.04 -52.05
C LYS A 678 -16.03 -37.60 -50.72
N ASN A 679 -16.87 -36.77 -50.08
CA ASN A 679 -17.88 -37.03 -49.04
C ASN A 679 -17.33 -37.31 -47.62
N GLN A 680 -17.76 -36.62 -46.56
CA GLN A 680 -19.14 -36.30 -46.17
C GLN A 680 -19.18 -35.06 -45.26
N VAL A 681 -20.26 -34.28 -45.42
CA VAL A 681 -20.58 -32.99 -44.78
C VAL A 681 -21.14 -33.17 -43.37
N LEU A 682 -20.86 -32.22 -42.46
CA LEU A 682 -21.73 -31.65 -41.40
C LEU A 682 -20.90 -30.61 -40.61
N SER A 683 -20.81 -29.35 -41.07
CA SER A 683 -21.49 -28.13 -40.54
C SER A 683 -21.28 -27.88 -39.04
N GLY A 684 -20.66 -26.80 -38.55
CA GLY A 684 -20.02 -25.66 -39.20
C GLY A 684 -19.34 -24.77 -38.15
N ASP A 685 -18.12 -24.32 -38.44
CA ASP A 685 -17.39 -23.33 -37.64
C ASP A 685 -16.93 -22.17 -38.53
N LYS A 686 -16.98 -20.97 -37.97
CA LYS A 686 -16.71 -19.68 -38.62
C LYS A 686 -15.23 -19.33 -38.49
N GLU A 687 -14.47 -19.46 -39.56
CA GLU A 687 -13.05 -19.04 -39.59
C GLU A 687 -12.91 -17.58 -40.08
N ILE A 688 -12.25 -16.76 -39.25
CA ILE A 688 -11.78 -15.41 -39.58
C ILE A 688 -10.27 -15.52 -39.84
N THR A 689 -9.83 -15.20 -41.06
CA THR A 689 -8.40 -15.23 -41.43
C THR A 689 -7.84 -13.82 -41.55
N PHE A 690 -6.80 -13.54 -40.75
CA PHE A 690 -6.01 -12.31 -40.79
C PHE A 690 -4.83 -12.47 -41.75
N ALA A 691 -4.85 -11.75 -42.88
CA ALA A 691 -3.71 -11.62 -43.78
C ALA A 691 -3.05 -10.24 -43.59
N PRO A 692 -1.80 -10.16 -43.11
CA PRO A 692 -1.11 -8.89 -42.91
C PRO A 692 -0.61 -8.31 -44.26
N THR A 693 -1.11 -7.13 -44.61
CA THR A 693 -0.65 -6.33 -45.77
C THR A 693 0.50 -5.40 -45.38
N GLN A 694 1.63 -5.47 -46.09
CA GLN A 694 2.76 -4.55 -45.91
C GLN A 694 2.50 -3.21 -46.62
N LYS A 695 2.54 -2.11 -45.86
CA LYS A 695 2.49 -0.73 -46.40
C LYS A 695 3.86 -0.33 -46.98
N GLN A 696 3.88 0.02 -48.26
CA GLN A 696 5.01 0.69 -48.92
C GLN A 696 4.97 2.21 -48.66
N LYS A 697 6.14 2.82 -48.50
CA LYS A 697 6.34 4.28 -48.50
C LYS A 697 6.38 4.79 -49.95
N PRO A 698 5.74 5.92 -50.29
CA PRO A 698 5.84 6.50 -51.63
C PRO A 698 7.05 7.43 -51.76
N GLU A 699 7.87 7.19 -52.79
CA GLU A 699 8.75 8.20 -53.42
C GLU A 699 7.90 9.05 -54.38
N PHE A 700 8.11 10.36 -54.40
CA PHE A 700 7.51 11.28 -55.36
C PHE A 700 8.62 11.95 -56.17
N THR A 701 8.51 11.82 -57.49
CA THR A 701 9.36 12.41 -58.53
C THR A 701 9.03 13.88 -58.76
N ASP A 702 10.06 14.69 -58.99
CA ASP A 702 10.00 16.09 -59.39
C ASP A 702 10.09 16.18 -60.92
N ASP A 703 9.16 16.91 -61.57
CA ASP A 703 9.51 17.82 -62.67
C ASP A 703 8.35 18.73 -63.11
N THR A 704 8.60 20.03 -62.90
CA THR A 704 8.28 21.20 -63.75
C THR A 704 6.92 21.94 -63.73
N ARG A 705 7.11 23.26 -63.56
CA ARG A 705 6.37 24.45 -64.05
C ARG A 705 5.26 25.08 -63.18
N GLY A 706 5.69 26.04 -62.37
CA GLY A 706 5.37 27.47 -62.59
C GLY A 706 4.23 28.09 -61.76
N GLY A 707 4.56 28.99 -60.82
CA GLY A 707 3.56 29.84 -60.17
C GLY A 707 4.00 30.58 -58.89
N ARG A 708 4.61 31.75 -59.09
CA ARG A 708 5.05 32.82 -58.16
C ARG A 708 4.25 33.10 -56.84
N LYS A 709 5.04 33.36 -55.77
CA LYS A 709 5.15 34.57 -54.88
C LYS A 709 4.85 34.42 -53.35
N THR A 710 5.92 34.61 -52.56
CA THR A 710 6.10 35.43 -51.31
C THR A 710 5.23 35.12 -50.08
N SER A 711 5.68 35.10 -48.81
CA SER A 711 6.76 35.84 -48.12
C SER A 711 6.99 35.30 -46.68
N ARG A 712 8.26 35.34 -46.23
CA ARG A 712 8.79 35.56 -44.86
C ARG A 712 8.35 34.65 -43.70
N PHE A 713 9.31 33.94 -43.09
CA PHE A 713 9.87 34.28 -41.76
C PHE A 713 11.19 33.52 -41.55
N LYS A 714 12.13 34.18 -40.87
CA LYS A 714 13.55 33.82 -40.77
C LYS A 714 13.87 33.48 -39.30
N ASP A 715 14.69 32.47 -39.12
CA ASP A 715 15.31 31.98 -37.89
C ASP A 715 15.81 33.08 -36.91
N ARG A 716 15.84 32.81 -35.59
CA ARG A 716 17.05 32.31 -34.90
C ARG A 716 16.93 32.23 -33.36
N ARG A 717 17.28 31.03 -32.87
CA ARG A 717 18.23 30.66 -31.79
C ARG A 717 17.87 30.85 -30.31
N SER A 718 17.70 29.67 -29.70
CA SER A 718 18.07 29.24 -28.36
C SER A 718 19.52 29.57 -27.96
N ALA A 719 19.72 29.99 -26.70
CA ALA A 719 21.02 30.03 -26.02
C ALA A 719 20.89 29.52 -24.58
N SER A 720 21.53 28.38 -24.33
CA SER A 720 21.92 27.85 -23.02
C SER A 720 23.25 28.44 -22.58
N GLY A 721 23.50 28.58 -21.28
CA GLY A 721 24.88 28.63 -20.77
C GLY A 721 25.09 29.55 -19.58
N ASN A 722 24.78 29.04 -18.41
CA ASN A 722 25.10 29.60 -17.11
C ASN A 722 26.61 29.47 -16.81
N THR A 723 27.29 30.54 -16.43
CA THR A 723 28.59 30.51 -15.73
C THR A 723 28.68 31.66 -14.72
N PHE A 724 28.41 31.35 -13.45
CA PHE A 724 28.83 32.16 -12.32
C PHE A 724 30.36 32.10 -12.19
N ARG A 725 30.97 33.28 -12.03
CA ARG A 725 32.36 33.48 -11.57
C ARG A 725 32.29 34.34 -10.32
N ASN A 726 32.90 33.83 -9.24
CA ASN A 726 33.43 34.52 -8.07
C ASN A 726 33.18 36.05 -7.98
N MET A 727 32.32 36.45 -7.06
CA MET A 727 32.60 37.43 -6.00
C MET A 727 31.51 37.36 -4.92
#